data_AF-X7ZGP0-F1
#
_entry.id   AF-X7ZGP0-F1
#
_cell.length_a   1.000
_cell.length_b   1.000
_cell.length_c   1.000
_cell.angle_alpha   90.00
_cell.angle_beta   90.00
_cell.angle_gamma   90.00
#
_symmetry.space_group_name_H-M   'P 1'
#
loop_
_entity.id
_entity.type
_entity.pdbx_description
1 polymer ?
#
loop_
_entity_poly.entity_id
_entity_poly.type
_entity_poly.pdbx_seq_one_letter_code
_entity_poly.pdbx_strand_id
1 'polypeptide(L)'
;MLYPATGTTKRDVFDYYTRIAEVMVPHIAGRPATRKRWPNGVDQPSFFEKQLASSAPDWLPRASVVHRSGTTTYPIIDSATGLAWIAQQAALEVHVPQWRFVAEWTRSEAEQLKPGPATRLVFDLDPGDGVTMAQLVEVAHAVRELISGIGLSTFPLTSGSKGLHLYAPLDEPVSSRGATVLAKRVAQQLEKTMPTLVTAIMTKSLRAGKVFLDWSQNNGSKTTIAPYSLRGRDQPTVAAPRTWDELHDPGLRQLRYDEVLVRVARDGDLLAPLDADLPAGDRLTKYRSMRDASKTPEPVPRSRPVVGQGNTFVIQEHHARRLHYDFRLERDGVLVSWAVPKNLPETASVNHLAVRTEDHPLEYATFEGTIPKGEYGAGKVIIWDAGTYDVEKFRDGAESAAEKGPQKGPQKGPRKGEVIVNLHGKRISGRYALIQTNGDQWLAHRMKEQQAFDFDTLAPMLTTHGSVDRLKAGQWAFEGKWDGYRLLVEADHGAVRLRSRSGRDVTKEYPQLRSLAADLADHHVVLDGEVVALDAAGVPSFNEMQNRVRATRIEFWAFDLLYLDGRSLLRAKYQDRRKLLETLGAAGHLTVPELLPGDGAEAMAYSRKRGWEGVIAKRRDSGYQPGRRSAAWIKDKHWNTQEVVIGGWRAGEGGRSSGIGSLLMGIPGPSGLHFAGRVGTGFTQRNLDSLKRTLAPLRTDENPFGASLPAREAKGVTFVEPTLVGEVRYSEWTPDNRLRQTSWRGLRPDKDPSEVVRE
;
A
#
# COMPACT_ATOMS: atom_id res chain seq x y z
N MET A 1 9.87 41.25 -1.11
CA MET A 1 9.62 41.54 0.32
C MET A 1 8.14 41.86 0.47
N LEU A 2 7.47 41.44 1.55
CA LEU A 2 6.03 41.71 1.74
C LEU A 2 5.77 42.84 2.73
N TYR A 3 6.59 42.98 3.78
CA TYR A 3 6.57 44.14 4.69
C TYR A 3 7.93 44.83 4.70
N PRO A 4 8.15 45.86 3.86
CA PRO A 4 9.45 46.51 3.76
C PRO A 4 9.96 47.13 5.06
N ALA A 5 9.09 47.75 5.86
CA ALA A 5 9.46 48.42 7.11
C ALA A 5 10.06 47.47 8.17
N THR A 6 9.87 46.16 8.03
CA THR A 6 10.38 45.15 8.98
C THR A 6 11.31 44.13 8.34
N GLY A 7 11.58 44.24 7.04
CA GLY A 7 12.33 43.21 6.31
C GLY A 7 11.55 41.91 6.08
N THR A 8 10.26 41.83 6.45
CA THR A 8 9.50 40.56 6.40
C THR A 8 9.26 40.13 4.95
N THR A 9 9.76 38.95 4.62
CA THR A 9 9.70 38.36 3.28
C THR A 9 8.45 37.50 3.09
N LYS A 10 8.22 37.06 1.85
CA LYS A 10 7.17 36.07 1.56
C LYS A 10 7.44 34.72 2.24
N ARG A 11 8.71 34.36 2.43
CA ARG A 11 9.11 33.13 3.13
C ARG A 11 8.66 33.19 4.59
N ASP A 12 8.82 34.33 5.25
CA ASP A 12 8.44 34.49 6.66
C ASP A 12 6.91 34.43 6.84
N VAL A 13 6.16 35.04 5.91
CA VAL A 13 4.69 34.92 5.86
C VAL A 13 4.26 33.47 5.63
N PHE A 14 4.97 32.74 4.77
CA PHE A 14 4.73 31.32 4.54
C PHE A 14 5.00 30.49 5.80
N ASP A 15 6.15 30.71 6.45
CA ASP A 15 6.52 30.05 7.71
C ASP A 15 5.43 30.28 8.78
N TYR A 16 5.03 31.54 8.98
CA TYR A 16 3.97 31.91 9.92
C TYR A 16 2.68 31.12 9.66
N TYR A 17 2.14 31.17 8.44
CA TYR A 17 0.88 30.52 8.12
C TYR A 17 0.95 28.99 8.22
N THR A 18 2.12 28.38 7.97
CA THR A 18 2.29 26.94 8.19
C THR A 18 2.40 26.55 9.66
N ARG A 19 3.02 27.38 10.49
CA ARG A 19 3.21 27.10 11.93
C ARG A 19 2.01 27.44 12.78
N ILE A 20 1.24 28.46 12.40
CA ILE A 20 0.01 28.85 13.10
C ILE A 20 -1.18 27.95 12.73
N ALA A 21 -1.01 27.05 11.75
CA ALA A 21 -2.11 26.31 11.15
C ALA A 21 -2.92 25.50 12.17
N GLU A 22 -2.26 24.88 13.14
CA GLU A 22 -2.92 24.07 14.18
C GLU A 22 -3.99 24.85 14.94
N VAL A 23 -3.73 26.12 15.27
CA VAL A 23 -4.66 26.98 16.01
C VAL A 23 -5.52 27.87 15.11
N MET A 24 -5.08 28.16 13.88
CA MET A 24 -5.86 29.00 12.96
C MET A 24 -6.95 28.21 12.22
N VAL A 25 -6.67 26.98 11.80
CA VAL A 25 -7.58 26.15 10.98
C VAL A 25 -8.94 25.94 11.67
N PRO A 26 -9.05 25.59 12.96
CA PRO A 26 -10.35 25.40 13.63
C PRO A 26 -11.33 26.59 13.47
N HIS A 27 -10.80 27.82 13.41
CA HIS A 27 -11.60 29.05 13.33
C HIS A 27 -11.99 29.48 11.93
N ILE A 28 -11.36 28.93 10.90
CA ILE A 28 -11.63 29.26 9.48
C ILE A 28 -12.20 28.07 8.70
N ALA A 29 -12.03 26.86 9.20
CA ALA A 29 -12.42 25.66 8.51
C ALA A 29 -13.94 25.59 8.28
N GLY A 30 -14.34 25.07 7.13
CA GLY A 30 -15.71 25.00 6.64
C GLY A 30 -16.30 26.35 6.24
N ARG A 31 -15.56 27.46 6.30
CA ARG A 31 -16.03 28.81 5.96
C ARG A 31 -15.49 29.24 4.58
N PRO A 32 -16.25 30.01 3.76
CA PRO A 32 -15.72 30.56 2.52
C PRO A 32 -14.63 31.60 2.82
N ALA A 33 -13.39 31.32 2.39
CA ALA A 33 -12.27 32.21 2.63
C ALA A 33 -12.18 33.30 1.55
N THR A 34 -12.43 34.55 1.95
CA THR A 34 -12.10 35.73 1.14
C THR A 34 -10.66 36.15 1.41
N ARG A 35 -9.87 36.31 0.35
CA ARG A 35 -8.44 36.59 0.44
C ARG A 35 -8.19 38.05 0.09
N LYS A 36 -7.41 38.77 0.89
CA LYS A 36 -6.85 40.06 0.46
C LYS A 36 -5.37 39.91 0.20
N ARG A 37 -4.94 40.30 -0.99
CA ARG A 37 -3.63 39.95 -1.54
C ARG A 37 -2.76 41.17 -1.75
N TRP A 38 -1.47 41.00 -1.45
CA TRP A 38 -0.40 41.97 -1.71
C TRP A 38 0.76 41.27 -2.41
N PRO A 39 0.63 40.89 -3.69
CA PRO A 39 1.69 40.16 -4.41
C PRO A 39 3.04 40.87 -4.40
N ASN A 40 3.02 42.21 -4.36
CA ASN A 40 4.20 43.07 -4.44
C ASN A 40 4.51 43.78 -3.10
N GLY A 41 3.91 43.34 -1.99
CA GLY A 41 4.09 43.93 -0.66
C GLY A 41 3.11 45.04 -0.29
N VAL A 42 3.10 45.40 1.00
CA VAL A 42 2.08 46.28 1.62
C VAL A 42 2.08 47.73 1.13
N ASP A 43 3.21 48.20 0.59
CA ASP A 43 3.35 49.54 0.01
C ASP A 43 2.76 49.64 -1.41
N GLN A 44 2.30 48.51 -1.96
CA GLN A 44 1.73 48.41 -3.31
C GLN A 44 0.23 48.11 -3.26
N PRO A 45 -0.52 48.37 -4.35
CA PRO A 45 -1.95 48.12 -4.39
C PRO A 45 -2.32 46.69 -4.01
N SER A 46 -3.36 46.57 -3.18
CA SER A 46 -3.97 45.30 -2.78
C SER A 46 -5.28 45.06 -3.49
N PHE A 47 -5.74 43.81 -3.53
CA PHE A 47 -7.09 43.49 -4.00
C PHE A 47 -7.74 42.40 -3.15
N PHE A 48 -9.06 42.48 -3.04
CA PHE A 48 -9.90 41.42 -2.47
C PHE A 48 -10.26 40.41 -3.54
N GLU A 49 -10.12 39.14 -3.22
CA GLU A 49 -10.39 38.04 -4.13
C GLU A 49 -11.32 37.03 -3.44
N LYS A 50 -12.60 37.09 -3.82
CA LYS A 50 -13.63 36.13 -3.42
C LYS A 50 -13.60 34.90 -4.32
N GLN A 51 -13.70 35.15 -5.63
CA GLN A 51 -13.73 34.12 -6.66
C GLN A 51 -12.41 33.34 -6.70
N LEU A 52 -12.51 32.02 -6.61
CA LEU A 52 -11.39 31.12 -6.79
C LEU A 52 -10.96 31.11 -8.26
N ALA A 53 -9.66 31.29 -8.51
CA ALA A 53 -9.09 31.22 -9.86
C ALA A 53 -9.26 29.82 -10.46
N SER A 54 -9.46 29.73 -11.78
CA SER A 54 -9.57 28.45 -12.49
C SER A 54 -8.30 27.60 -12.41
N SER A 55 -7.15 28.23 -12.16
CA SER A 55 -5.84 27.59 -11.95
C SER A 55 -5.63 27.08 -10.51
N ALA A 56 -6.61 27.24 -9.62
CA ALA A 56 -6.50 26.75 -8.25
C ALA A 56 -6.41 25.21 -8.23
N PRO A 57 -5.51 24.63 -7.41
CA PRO A 57 -5.28 23.18 -7.41
C PRO A 57 -6.55 22.38 -7.10
N ASP A 58 -6.76 21.27 -7.82
CA ASP A 58 -7.95 20.41 -7.68
C ASP A 58 -8.12 19.83 -6.27
N TRP A 59 -7.04 19.67 -5.52
CA TRP A 59 -7.07 19.18 -4.15
C TRP A 59 -7.64 20.19 -3.16
N LEU A 60 -7.73 21.48 -3.51
CA LEU A 60 -8.23 22.52 -2.63
C LEU A 60 -9.77 22.46 -2.56
N PRO A 61 -10.35 22.19 -1.37
CA PRO A 61 -11.79 22.17 -1.20
C PRO A 61 -12.40 23.52 -1.59
N ARG A 62 -13.59 23.48 -2.17
CA ARG A 62 -14.26 24.67 -2.70
C ARG A 62 -15.77 24.51 -2.67
N ALA A 63 -16.47 25.62 -2.48
CA ALA A 63 -17.93 25.67 -2.52
C ALA A 63 -18.40 26.97 -3.15
N SER A 64 -19.61 26.93 -3.69
CA SER A 64 -20.19 28.06 -4.42
C SER A 64 -21.32 28.69 -3.64
N VAL A 65 -21.37 30.02 -3.63
CA VAL A 65 -22.50 30.80 -3.12
C VAL A 65 -23.17 31.51 -4.29
N VAL A 66 -24.47 31.30 -4.44
CA VAL A 66 -25.28 31.97 -5.45
C VAL A 66 -25.71 33.33 -4.90
N HIS A 67 -25.31 34.40 -5.59
CA HIS A 67 -25.73 35.77 -5.31
C HIS A 67 -26.64 36.26 -6.45
N ARG A 68 -27.36 37.37 -6.22
CA ARG A 68 -28.18 38.00 -7.27
C ARG A 68 -27.38 38.39 -8.51
N SER A 69 -26.10 38.72 -8.35
CA SER A 69 -25.18 39.13 -9.41
C SER A 69 -24.45 37.98 -10.09
N GLY A 70 -24.70 36.73 -9.67
CA GLY A 70 -24.02 35.53 -10.18
C GLY A 70 -23.50 34.61 -9.07
N THR A 71 -22.84 33.53 -9.48
CA THR A 71 -22.28 32.53 -8.56
C THR A 71 -20.82 32.83 -8.27
N THR A 72 -20.43 32.81 -6.99
CA THR A 72 -19.03 32.94 -6.59
C THR A 72 -18.54 31.65 -5.93
N THR A 73 -17.45 31.08 -6.44
CA THR A 73 -16.80 29.91 -5.86
C THR A 73 -15.68 30.35 -4.94
N TYR A 74 -15.71 29.90 -3.69
CA TYR A 74 -14.73 30.22 -2.66
C TYR A 74 -13.84 29.01 -2.37
N PRO A 75 -12.55 29.20 -2.04
CA PRO A 75 -11.78 28.17 -1.40
C PRO A 75 -12.25 27.96 0.04
N ILE A 76 -12.19 26.71 0.50
CA ILE A 76 -12.38 26.33 1.89
C ILE A 76 -11.02 25.88 2.42
N ILE A 77 -10.57 26.45 3.54
CA ILE A 77 -9.23 26.27 4.08
C ILE A 77 -9.31 25.43 5.36
N ASP A 78 -9.25 24.11 5.20
CA ASP A 78 -9.41 23.14 6.30
C ASP A 78 -8.11 22.43 6.68
N SER A 79 -6.96 22.92 6.22
CA SER A 79 -5.66 22.27 6.45
C SER A 79 -4.48 23.25 6.43
N ALA A 80 -3.37 22.82 7.03
CA ALA A 80 -2.08 23.51 6.94
C ALA A 80 -1.63 23.70 5.48
N THR A 81 -1.86 22.72 4.61
CA THR A 81 -1.58 22.83 3.17
C THR A 81 -2.42 23.91 2.49
N GLY A 82 -3.68 24.09 2.91
CA GLY A 82 -4.54 25.18 2.48
C GLY A 82 -3.98 26.55 2.88
N LEU A 83 -3.50 26.70 4.12
CA LEU A 83 -2.85 27.93 4.60
C LEU A 83 -1.50 28.19 3.91
N ALA A 84 -0.72 27.16 3.61
CA ALA A 84 0.47 27.27 2.77
C ALA A 84 0.13 27.83 1.38
N TRP A 85 -0.99 27.42 0.79
CA TRP A 85 -1.48 27.97 -0.47
C TRP A 85 -1.90 29.46 -0.33
N ILE A 86 -2.57 29.84 0.76
CA ILE A 86 -2.90 31.24 1.07
C ILE A 86 -1.61 32.10 1.07
N ALA A 87 -0.59 31.67 1.81
CA ALA A 87 0.70 32.37 1.87
C ALA A 87 1.41 32.42 0.51
N GLN A 88 1.38 31.32 -0.25
CA GLN A 88 1.95 31.26 -1.59
C GLN A 88 1.26 32.24 -2.56
N GLN A 89 -0.02 32.54 -2.38
CA GLN A 89 -0.73 33.56 -3.16
C GLN A 89 -0.43 35.00 -2.71
N ALA A 90 0.43 35.18 -1.69
CA ALA A 90 0.64 36.45 -0.99
C ALA A 90 -0.68 37.05 -0.48
N ALA A 91 -1.61 36.19 -0.07
CA ALA A 91 -2.81 36.60 0.65
C ALA A 91 -2.42 36.84 2.11
N LEU A 92 -2.22 38.11 2.47
CA LEU A 92 -1.86 38.48 3.84
C LEU A 92 -3.09 38.40 4.75
N GLU A 93 -4.28 38.75 4.27
CA GLU A 93 -5.48 38.70 5.09
C GLU A 93 -6.44 37.61 4.63
N VAL A 94 -6.87 36.77 5.58
CA VAL A 94 -7.94 35.80 5.41
C VAL A 94 -9.18 36.31 6.13
N HIS A 95 -10.27 36.46 5.39
CA HIS A 95 -11.55 36.93 5.92
C HIS A 95 -12.61 35.85 5.76
N VAL A 96 -13.36 35.57 6.82
CA VAL A 96 -14.41 34.52 6.86
C VAL A 96 -15.71 35.08 7.43
N PRO A 97 -16.88 34.55 7.02
CA PRO A 97 -18.15 34.87 7.66
C PRO A 97 -18.32 34.12 8.99
N GLN A 98 -19.38 34.46 9.74
CA GLN A 98 -19.69 33.81 11.02
C GLN A 98 -20.47 32.50 10.90
N TRP A 99 -20.80 32.06 9.68
CA TRP A 99 -21.39 30.76 9.37
C TRP A 99 -20.39 29.81 8.67
N ARG A 100 -20.69 28.51 8.68
CA ARG A 100 -19.97 27.45 7.94
C ARG A 100 -20.86 26.88 6.84
N PHE A 101 -20.27 26.36 5.77
CA PHE A 101 -21.01 25.57 4.80
C PHE A 101 -21.61 24.35 5.49
N VAL A 102 -22.84 24.01 5.11
CA VAL A 102 -23.50 22.77 5.51
C VAL A 102 -23.81 21.97 4.25
N ALA A 103 -23.58 20.67 4.33
CA ALA A 103 -23.95 19.76 3.26
C ALA A 103 -25.48 19.63 3.23
N GLU A 104 -26.06 19.87 2.06
CA GLU A 104 -27.43 19.50 1.76
C GLU A 104 -27.42 18.31 0.80
N TRP A 105 -28.13 17.26 1.21
CA TRP A 105 -28.32 16.06 0.41
C TRP A 105 -29.79 15.98 0.04
N THR A 106 -30.08 15.93 -1.26
CA THR A 106 -31.44 15.67 -1.75
C THR A 106 -31.50 14.31 -2.42
N ARG A 107 -32.72 13.78 -2.62
CA ARG A 107 -32.94 12.50 -3.32
C ARG A 107 -32.44 12.48 -4.78
N SER A 108 -32.09 13.64 -5.35
CA SER A 108 -31.80 13.82 -6.78
C SER A 108 -30.46 14.51 -7.09
N GLU A 109 -29.76 15.07 -6.10
CA GLU A 109 -28.52 15.80 -6.33
C GLU A 109 -27.37 15.25 -5.48
N ALA A 110 -26.17 15.24 -6.05
CA ALA A 110 -24.92 15.04 -5.31
C ALA A 110 -24.75 16.16 -4.27
N GLU A 111 -23.79 15.99 -3.35
CA GLU A 111 -23.49 16.95 -2.27
C GLU A 111 -23.46 18.39 -2.78
N GLN A 112 -24.35 19.24 -2.27
CA GLN A 112 -24.21 20.67 -2.42
C GLN A 112 -23.94 21.31 -1.07
N LEU A 113 -22.82 21.99 -0.98
CA LEU A 113 -22.50 22.83 0.15
C LEU A 113 -23.25 24.16 0.01
N LYS A 114 -24.11 24.47 0.98
CA LYS A 114 -24.83 25.75 1.05
C LYS A 114 -24.43 26.54 2.30
N PRO A 115 -24.62 27.88 2.31
CA PRO A 115 -24.45 28.66 3.52
C PRO A 115 -25.33 28.14 4.67
N GLY A 116 -24.69 27.80 5.79
CA GLY A 116 -25.36 27.35 7.01
C GLY A 116 -25.78 28.48 7.96
N PRO A 117 -26.29 28.14 9.15
CA PRO A 117 -26.48 29.11 10.23
C PRO A 117 -25.14 29.66 10.75
N ALA A 118 -25.19 30.84 11.37
CA ALA A 118 -24.08 31.43 12.10
C ALA A 118 -23.79 30.60 13.36
N THR A 119 -22.54 30.21 13.54
CA THR A 119 -22.07 29.39 14.68
C THR A 119 -21.42 30.23 15.76
N ARG A 120 -21.20 31.52 15.49
CA ARG A 120 -20.62 32.49 16.43
C ARG A 120 -21.12 33.90 16.12
N LEU A 121 -20.98 34.80 17.07
CA LEU A 121 -21.13 36.26 16.91
C LEU A 121 -19.77 36.92 16.89
N VAL A 122 -19.69 38.09 16.26
CA VAL A 122 -18.54 39.00 16.35
C VAL A 122 -19.00 40.41 16.67
N PHE A 123 -18.32 41.05 17.62
CA PHE A 123 -18.45 42.47 17.93
C PHE A 123 -17.15 43.15 17.55
N ASP A 124 -17.20 43.95 16.49
CA ASP A 124 -16.05 44.67 15.96
C ASP A 124 -16.05 46.11 16.50
N LEU A 125 -15.05 46.40 17.34
CA LEU A 125 -14.90 47.68 18.02
C LEU A 125 -13.88 48.51 17.27
N ASP A 126 -14.38 49.41 16.44
CA ASP A 126 -13.59 50.31 15.61
C ASP A 126 -13.41 51.67 16.32
N PRO A 127 -12.18 52.11 16.61
CA PRO A 127 -11.96 53.43 17.20
C PRO A 127 -12.21 54.52 16.15
N GLY A 128 -13.08 55.48 16.49
CA GLY A 128 -13.12 56.76 15.81
C GLY A 128 -11.90 57.63 16.10
N ASP A 129 -11.79 58.76 15.42
CA ASP A 129 -10.66 59.67 15.62
C ASP A 129 -10.62 60.17 17.07
N GLY A 130 -9.43 60.10 17.69
CA GLY A 130 -9.20 60.48 19.08
C GLY A 130 -9.50 59.42 20.14
N VAL A 131 -10.01 58.24 19.75
CA VAL A 131 -10.28 57.14 20.69
C VAL A 131 -9.01 56.38 21.03
N THR A 132 -8.79 56.13 22.32
CA THR A 132 -7.64 55.39 22.87
C THR A 132 -7.90 53.89 22.98
N MET A 133 -6.84 53.09 23.15
CA MET A 133 -6.99 51.66 23.43
C MET A 133 -7.71 51.38 24.76
N ALA A 134 -7.46 52.19 25.80
CA ALA A 134 -8.15 52.06 27.08
C ALA A 134 -9.67 52.23 26.94
N GLN A 135 -10.11 53.18 26.11
CA GLN A 135 -11.52 53.38 25.78
C GLN A 135 -12.11 52.19 24.99
N LEU A 136 -11.35 51.59 24.07
CA LEU A 136 -11.78 50.36 23.40
C LEU A 136 -11.96 49.20 24.38
N VAL A 137 -11.04 49.06 25.35
CA VAL A 137 -11.11 48.05 26.40
C VAL A 137 -12.32 48.26 27.30
N GLU A 138 -12.61 49.51 27.69
CA GLU A 138 -13.81 49.85 28.48
C GLU A 138 -15.09 49.39 27.77
N VAL A 139 -15.22 49.69 26.47
CA VAL A 139 -16.36 49.22 25.67
C VAL A 139 -16.34 47.69 25.52
N ALA A 140 -15.17 47.06 25.41
CA ALA A 140 -15.05 45.61 25.33
C ALA A 140 -15.56 44.91 26.60
N HIS A 141 -15.29 45.47 27.78
CA HIS A 141 -15.83 44.99 29.04
C HIS A 141 -17.35 45.14 29.10
N ALA A 142 -17.88 46.29 28.67
CA ALA A 142 -19.33 46.51 28.62
C ALA A 142 -20.04 45.51 27.69
N VAL A 143 -19.41 45.16 26.54
CA VAL A 143 -19.92 44.08 25.68
C VAL A 143 -19.85 42.73 26.41
N ARG A 144 -18.73 42.39 27.05
CA ARG A 144 -18.59 41.14 27.81
C ARG A 144 -19.68 41.00 28.87
N GLU A 145 -19.93 42.04 29.66
CA GLU A 145 -20.96 42.02 30.71
C GLU A 145 -22.34 41.73 30.13
N LEU A 146 -22.75 42.44 29.08
CA LEU A 146 -24.05 42.20 28.43
C LEU A 146 -24.18 40.79 27.85
N ILE A 147 -23.12 40.28 27.22
CA ILE A 147 -23.14 38.96 26.58
C ILE A 147 -23.09 37.84 27.63
N SER A 148 -22.33 38.02 28.72
CA SER A 148 -22.34 37.09 29.85
C SER A 148 -23.69 37.05 30.58
N GLY A 149 -24.39 38.19 30.66
CA GLY A 149 -25.74 38.26 31.24
C GLY A 149 -26.81 37.48 30.47
N ILE A 150 -26.54 37.10 29.21
CA ILE A 150 -27.40 36.21 28.42
C ILE A 150 -26.83 34.79 28.30
N GLY A 151 -25.83 34.44 29.12
CA GLY A 151 -25.26 33.09 29.22
C GLY A 151 -24.19 32.75 28.20
N LEU A 152 -23.67 33.73 27.43
CA LEU A 152 -22.64 33.48 26.42
C LEU A 152 -21.27 33.96 26.89
N SER A 153 -20.23 33.21 26.53
CA SER A 153 -18.83 33.59 26.78
C SER A 153 -18.31 34.48 25.65
N THR A 154 -17.37 35.38 25.97
CA THR A 154 -16.70 36.24 24.98
C THR A 154 -15.19 36.08 25.00
N PHE A 155 -14.60 36.05 23.81
CA PHE A 155 -13.17 35.87 23.58
C PHE A 155 -12.59 37.10 22.85
N PRO A 156 -11.66 37.85 23.48
CA PRO A 156 -11.14 39.08 22.91
C PRO A 156 -9.93 38.83 22.00
N LEU A 157 -9.85 39.64 20.94
CA LEU A 157 -8.69 39.72 20.04
C LEU A 157 -8.34 41.19 19.83
N THR A 158 -7.04 41.47 19.79
CA THR A 158 -6.57 42.68 19.12
C THR A 158 -6.72 42.49 17.60
N SER A 159 -7.34 43.44 16.88
CA SER A 159 -7.70 43.25 15.45
C SER A 159 -6.50 43.11 14.50
N GLY A 160 -5.28 43.39 14.97
CA GLY A 160 -4.07 43.59 14.19
C GLY A 160 -4.03 44.96 13.48
N SER A 161 -5.03 45.82 13.67
CA SER A 161 -5.09 47.16 13.07
C SER A 161 -5.21 48.24 14.14
N LYS A 162 -6.41 48.77 14.38
CA LYS A 162 -6.63 49.83 15.38
C LYS A 162 -7.58 49.38 16.49
N GLY A 163 -8.58 48.55 16.14
CA GLY A 163 -9.63 48.11 17.04
C GLY A 163 -9.42 46.77 17.72
N LEU A 164 -10.49 46.27 18.32
CA LEU A 164 -10.63 44.98 18.99
C LEU A 164 -11.79 44.17 18.38
N HIS A 165 -11.69 42.85 18.38
CA HIS A 165 -12.82 41.97 18.08
C HIS A 165 -13.17 41.15 19.32
N LEU A 166 -14.46 41.00 19.60
CA LEU A 166 -14.95 40.05 20.59
C LEU A 166 -15.79 39.00 19.88
N TYR A 167 -15.41 37.74 20.00
CA TYR A 167 -16.20 36.63 19.48
C TYR A 167 -16.97 35.95 20.59
N ALA A 168 -18.18 35.48 20.28
CA ALA A 168 -18.97 34.65 21.19
C ALA A 168 -19.47 33.39 20.46
N PRO A 169 -19.17 32.18 20.95
CA PRO A 169 -19.72 30.96 20.38
C PRO A 169 -21.25 30.93 20.52
N LEU A 170 -21.92 30.22 19.61
CA LEU A 170 -23.33 29.92 19.71
C LEU A 170 -23.49 28.40 19.80
N ASP A 171 -23.84 27.90 20.97
CA ASP A 171 -24.06 26.46 21.22
C ASP A 171 -25.13 25.90 20.26
N GLU A 172 -26.19 26.69 20.04
CA GLU A 172 -27.19 26.45 19.01
C GLU A 172 -27.03 27.47 17.88
N PRO A 173 -26.53 27.05 16.70
CA PRO A 173 -26.37 27.95 15.56
C PRO A 173 -27.67 28.64 15.14
N VAL A 174 -27.61 29.94 14.90
CA VAL A 174 -28.78 30.76 14.54
C VAL A 174 -28.69 31.24 13.11
N SER A 175 -29.81 31.63 12.49
CA SER A 175 -29.76 32.26 11.17
C SER A 175 -28.88 33.52 11.18
N SER A 176 -28.16 33.80 10.08
CA SER A 176 -27.34 35.03 9.97
C SER A 176 -28.15 36.32 10.21
N ARG A 177 -29.45 36.31 9.87
CA ARG A 177 -30.38 37.41 10.19
C ARG A 177 -30.59 37.54 11.69
N GLY A 178 -30.82 36.43 12.39
CA GLY A 178 -30.95 36.38 13.85
C GLY A 178 -29.70 36.91 14.55
N ALA A 179 -28.52 36.43 14.14
CA ALA A 179 -27.23 36.91 14.65
C ALA A 179 -27.05 38.43 14.48
N THR A 180 -27.38 38.96 13.29
CA THR A 180 -27.32 40.41 13.03
C THR A 180 -28.27 41.21 13.92
N VAL A 181 -29.49 40.72 14.13
CA VAL A 181 -30.48 41.39 14.99
C VAL A 181 -30.02 41.44 16.44
N LEU A 182 -29.48 40.33 16.96
CA LEU A 182 -28.95 40.27 18.31
C LEU A 182 -27.78 41.25 18.49
N ALA A 183 -26.77 41.18 17.61
CA ALA A 183 -25.62 42.06 17.67
C ALA A 183 -26.00 43.55 17.58
N LYS A 184 -26.98 43.88 16.72
CA LYS A 184 -27.49 45.25 16.59
C LYS A 184 -28.16 45.75 17.87
N ARG A 185 -28.97 44.91 18.52
CA ARG A 185 -29.63 45.27 19.78
C ARG A 185 -28.62 45.54 20.89
N VAL A 186 -27.58 44.71 21.00
CA VAL A 186 -26.48 44.92 21.95
C VAL A 186 -25.78 46.25 21.67
N ALA A 187 -25.46 46.54 20.40
CA ALA A 187 -24.79 47.79 20.03
C ALA A 187 -25.65 49.03 20.33
N GLN A 188 -26.95 48.98 20.05
CA GLN A 188 -27.89 50.08 20.36
C GLN A 188 -28.09 50.26 21.86
N GLN A 189 -28.10 49.18 22.63
CA GLN A 189 -28.19 49.26 24.09
C GLN A 189 -26.94 49.90 24.68
N LEU A 190 -25.74 49.54 24.19
CA LEU A 190 -24.50 50.18 24.62
C LEU A 190 -24.39 51.64 24.22
N GLU A 191 -24.82 52.00 23.00
CA GLU A 191 -24.91 53.41 22.58
C GLU A 191 -25.86 54.21 23.50
N LYS A 192 -26.93 53.59 24.02
CA LYS A 192 -27.83 54.23 24.98
C LYS A 192 -27.21 54.39 26.37
N THR A 193 -26.50 53.38 26.86
CA THR A 193 -25.90 53.37 28.21
C THR A 193 -24.59 54.17 28.27
N MET A 194 -23.83 54.21 27.18
CA MET A 194 -22.53 54.87 27.06
C MET A 194 -22.50 55.84 25.86
N PRO A 195 -23.42 56.82 25.75
CA PRO A 195 -23.62 57.61 24.54
C PRO A 195 -22.45 58.52 24.18
N THR A 196 -21.57 58.84 25.14
CA THR A 196 -20.34 59.61 24.91
C THR A 196 -19.20 58.76 24.37
N LEU A 197 -19.24 57.44 24.56
CA LEU A 197 -18.15 56.52 24.23
C LEU A 197 -18.47 55.57 23.09
N VAL A 198 -19.74 55.18 22.89
CA VAL A 198 -20.16 54.19 21.89
C VAL A 198 -21.04 54.83 20.84
N THR A 199 -20.90 54.39 19.59
CA THR A 199 -21.92 54.59 18.56
C THR A 199 -22.20 53.31 17.76
N ALA A 200 -23.48 53.05 17.47
CA ALA A 200 -23.92 51.96 16.60
C ALA A 200 -24.32 52.46 15.20
N ILE A 201 -24.20 53.78 14.95
CA ILE A 201 -24.56 54.44 13.71
C ILE A 201 -23.42 54.31 12.71
N MET A 202 -23.74 53.86 11.48
CA MET A 202 -22.72 53.61 10.46
C MET A 202 -22.06 54.88 9.92
N THR A 203 -22.68 56.04 10.05
CA THR A 203 -22.19 57.32 9.53
C THR A 203 -20.85 57.70 10.16
N LYS A 204 -19.79 57.79 9.34
CA LYS A 204 -18.42 58.08 9.81
C LYS A 204 -18.28 59.40 10.56
N SER A 205 -19.01 60.44 10.15
CA SER A 205 -18.93 61.77 10.78
C SER A 205 -19.39 61.81 12.23
N LEU A 206 -20.12 60.77 12.69
CA LEU A 206 -20.62 60.67 14.07
C LEU A 206 -19.68 59.86 14.98
N ARG A 207 -18.54 59.39 14.46
CA ARG A 207 -17.60 58.52 15.19
C ARG A 207 -16.51 59.26 15.94
N ALA A 208 -16.31 60.56 15.71
CA ALA A 208 -15.25 61.32 16.39
C ALA A 208 -15.39 61.19 17.92
N GLY A 209 -14.31 60.77 18.59
CA GLY A 209 -14.28 60.52 20.02
C GLY A 209 -15.05 59.28 20.52
N LYS A 210 -15.62 58.47 19.63
CA LYS A 210 -16.44 57.29 19.99
C LYS A 210 -15.96 56.00 19.34
N VAL A 211 -16.12 54.89 20.05
CA VAL A 211 -15.98 53.53 19.54
C VAL A 211 -17.20 53.20 18.70
N PHE A 212 -16.99 52.93 17.42
CA PHE A 212 -18.02 52.38 16.55
C PHE A 212 -18.11 50.87 16.77
N LEU A 213 -19.26 50.40 17.25
CA LEU A 213 -19.53 48.99 17.43
C LEU A 213 -20.22 48.43 16.17
N ASP A 214 -19.44 47.84 15.26
CA ASP A 214 -19.93 47.35 13.97
C ASP A 214 -20.67 46.03 14.09
N TRP A 215 -21.94 46.11 14.52
CA TRP A 215 -22.84 44.96 14.58
C TRP A 215 -23.08 44.29 13.21
N SER A 216 -22.82 44.99 12.10
CA SER A 216 -23.13 44.49 10.76
C SER A 216 -22.16 43.42 10.26
N GLN A 217 -21.03 43.22 10.94
CA GLN A 217 -20.07 42.13 10.68
C GLN A 217 -20.73 40.74 10.81
N ASN A 218 -21.86 40.63 11.51
CA ASN A 218 -22.65 39.40 11.64
C ASN A 218 -23.58 39.12 10.44
N ASN A 219 -23.63 40.01 9.44
CA ASN A 219 -24.40 39.78 8.23
C ASN A 219 -23.77 38.64 7.42
N GLY A 220 -24.56 37.65 7.00
CA GLY A 220 -24.06 36.48 6.28
C GLY A 220 -23.39 36.76 4.93
N SER A 221 -23.52 37.97 4.38
CA SER A 221 -22.83 38.42 3.16
C SER A 221 -21.50 39.15 3.42
N LYS A 222 -21.20 39.47 4.67
CA LYS A 222 -19.95 40.10 5.09
C LYS A 222 -18.95 39.05 5.58
N THR A 223 -17.67 39.41 5.49
CA THR A 223 -16.57 38.63 6.04
C THR A 223 -15.76 39.51 6.96
N THR A 224 -15.31 38.95 8.07
CA THR A 224 -14.46 39.61 9.06
C THR A 224 -13.08 38.96 9.02
N ILE A 225 -12.04 39.69 9.41
CA ILE A 225 -10.70 39.10 9.52
C ILE A 225 -10.77 37.86 10.41
N ALA A 226 -10.15 36.77 9.99
CA ALA A 226 -10.10 35.55 10.79
C ALA A 226 -9.16 35.73 12.00
N PRO A 227 -9.45 35.09 13.14
CA PRO A 227 -8.46 34.89 14.18
C PRO A 227 -7.14 34.37 13.60
N TYR A 228 -6.01 34.85 14.14
CA TYR A 228 -4.66 34.52 13.71
C TYR A 228 -4.27 34.95 12.29
N SER A 229 -5.15 35.60 11.52
CA SER A 229 -4.75 36.16 10.22
C SER A 229 -3.82 37.35 10.37
N LEU A 230 -2.82 37.45 9.48
CA LEU A 230 -2.01 38.67 9.32
C LEU A 230 -2.87 39.83 8.84
N ARG A 231 -2.34 41.05 8.97
CA ARG A 231 -2.89 42.31 8.48
C ARG A 231 -1.95 42.94 7.45
N GLY A 232 -2.51 43.40 6.33
CA GLY A 232 -1.72 44.10 5.31
C GLY A 232 -1.55 45.58 5.66
N ARG A 233 -0.67 45.84 6.62
CA ARG A 233 -0.27 47.16 7.15
C ARG A 233 1.26 47.28 7.07
N ASP A 234 1.81 48.42 7.47
CA ASP A 234 3.25 48.67 7.45
C ASP A 234 4.03 47.62 8.29
N GLN A 235 3.42 47.16 9.38
CA GLN A 235 3.95 46.12 10.27
C GLN A 235 3.17 44.80 10.08
N PRO A 236 3.81 43.63 10.23
CA PRO A 236 3.17 42.32 10.06
C PRO A 236 2.40 41.90 11.30
N THR A 237 1.40 42.71 11.64
CA THR A 237 0.52 42.49 12.80
C THR A 237 -0.55 41.45 12.51
N VAL A 238 -1.10 40.86 13.58
CA VAL A 238 -2.04 39.74 13.53
C VAL A 238 -3.34 40.09 14.26
N ALA A 239 -4.47 39.57 13.77
CA ALA A 239 -5.70 39.49 14.56
C ALA A 239 -5.50 38.49 15.72
N ALA A 240 -4.84 38.95 16.77
CA ALA A 240 -4.25 38.10 17.80
C ALA A 240 -5.18 37.94 19.02
N PRO A 241 -5.52 36.69 19.40
CA PRO A 241 -6.24 36.39 20.63
C PRO A 241 -5.53 36.87 21.89
N ARG A 242 -6.34 37.30 22.85
CA ARG A 242 -5.92 37.84 24.14
C ARG A 242 -6.72 37.20 25.27
N THR A 243 -6.12 37.18 26.44
CA THR A 243 -6.85 36.95 27.69
C THR A 243 -7.53 38.24 28.15
N TRP A 244 -8.56 38.13 28.99
CA TRP A 244 -9.19 39.30 29.60
C TRP A 244 -8.25 40.05 30.56
N ASP A 245 -7.31 39.36 31.20
CA ASP A 245 -6.33 40.00 32.08
C ASP A 245 -5.36 40.88 31.29
N GLU A 246 -4.92 40.43 30.11
CA GLU A 246 -4.09 41.24 29.20
C GLU A 246 -4.79 42.52 28.73
N LEU A 247 -6.12 42.54 28.66
CA LEU A 247 -6.85 43.75 28.27
C LEU A 247 -6.71 44.88 29.31
N HIS A 248 -6.41 44.56 30.57
CA HIS A 248 -6.19 45.55 31.62
C HIS A 248 -4.77 46.13 31.60
N ASP A 249 -3.86 45.60 30.79
CA ASP A 249 -2.49 46.08 30.70
C ASP A 249 -2.47 47.47 30.01
N PRO A 250 -1.97 48.54 30.66
CA PRO A 250 -1.85 49.85 30.04
C PRO A 250 -0.91 49.85 28.80
N GLY A 251 -0.06 48.84 28.67
CA GLY A 251 0.80 48.58 27.51
C GLY A 251 0.14 47.81 26.36
N LEU A 252 -1.17 47.55 26.42
CA LEU A 252 -1.88 46.79 25.38
C LEU A 252 -1.67 47.39 23.98
N ARG A 253 -1.13 46.57 23.09
CA ARG A 253 -0.91 46.92 21.67
C ARG A 253 -1.23 45.76 20.75
N GLN A 254 -1.28 46.06 19.45
CA GLN A 254 -1.34 45.02 18.42
C GLN A 254 -0.05 44.19 18.43
N LEU A 255 -0.15 42.89 18.16
CA LEU A 255 1.00 41.98 18.10
C LEU A 255 1.46 41.74 16.68
N ARG A 256 2.77 41.58 16.51
CA ARG A 256 3.37 41.02 15.31
C ARG A 256 3.31 39.49 15.29
N TYR A 257 3.45 38.93 14.10
CA TYR A 257 3.36 37.49 13.86
C TYR A 257 4.37 36.64 14.64
N ASP A 258 5.59 37.13 14.81
CA ASP A 258 6.67 36.50 15.58
C ASP A 258 6.30 36.41 17.06
N GLU A 259 5.72 37.47 17.61
CA GLU A 259 5.24 37.49 19.00
C GLU A 259 4.03 36.57 19.21
N VAL A 260 3.17 36.41 18.20
CA VAL A 260 2.04 35.48 18.25
C VAL A 260 2.52 34.04 18.24
N LEU A 261 3.53 33.69 17.42
CA LEU A 261 4.10 32.34 17.42
C LEU A 261 4.70 31.97 18.77
N VAL A 262 5.42 32.90 19.43
CA VAL A 262 5.95 32.67 20.77
C VAL A 262 4.83 32.45 21.78
N ARG A 263 3.75 33.23 21.71
CA ARG A 263 2.60 33.09 22.61
C ARG A 263 1.87 31.77 22.39
N VAL A 264 1.57 31.38 21.16
CA VAL A 264 0.89 30.12 20.86
C VAL A 264 1.71 28.92 21.33
N ALA A 265 3.04 28.96 21.18
CA ALA A 265 3.90 27.90 21.71
C ALA A 265 3.87 27.80 23.24
N ARG A 266 3.61 28.92 23.95
CA ARG A 266 3.55 28.97 25.41
C ARG A 266 2.16 28.63 25.96
N ASP A 267 1.12 29.19 25.35
CA ASP A 267 -0.24 29.25 25.91
C ASP A 267 -1.24 28.37 25.14
N GLY A 268 -0.87 27.87 23.95
CA GLY A 268 -1.77 27.17 23.05
C GLY A 268 -2.78 28.11 22.36
N ASP A 269 -3.95 27.56 22.03
CA ASP A 269 -5.06 28.30 21.43
C ASP A 269 -5.97 28.91 22.51
N LEU A 270 -5.90 30.23 22.68
CA LEU A 270 -6.77 30.98 23.60
C LEU A 270 -8.23 31.04 23.15
N LEU A 271 -8.51 30.64 21.92
CA LEU A 271 -9.85 30.56 21.34
C LEU A 271 -10.35 29.12 21.21
N ALA A 272 -9.67 28.11 21.76
CA ALA A 272 -10.07 26.71 21.61
C ALA A 272 -11.58 26.44 21.86
N PRO A 273 -12.27 27.08 22.82
CA PRO A 273 -13.71 26.88 23.03
C PRO A 273 -14.63 27.67 22.08
N LEU A 274 -14.10 28.55 21.21
CA LEU A 274 -14.90 29.44 20.36
C LEU A 274 -15.60 28.71 19.22
N ASP A 275 -14.92 27.77 18.59
CA ASP A 275 -15.46 27.02 17.48
C ASP A 275 -15.39 25.53 17.83
N ALA A 276 -16.54 24.86 17.82
CA ALA A 276 -16.52 23.40 17.88
C ALA A 276 -15.65 22.87 16.74
N ASP A 277 -14.81 21.88 17.07
CA ASP A 277 -14.05 21.13 16.07
C ASP A 277 -15.00 20.74 14.96
N LEU A 278 -14.67 21.13 13.72
CA LEU A 278 -15.32 20.48 12.61
C LEU A 278 -14.99 18.99 12.75
N PRO A 279 -15.98 18.09 12.64
CA PRO A 279 -15.66 16.71 12.37
C PRO A 279 -14.82 16.76 11.09
N ALA A 280 -13.51 16.54 11.19
CA ALA A 280 -12.70 16.39 9.98
C ALA A 280 -13.45 15.36 9.15
N GLY A 281 -13.92 15.77 7.97
CA GLY A 281 -14.86 14.98 7.20
C GLY A 281 -14.31 13.57 7.05
N ASP A 282 -14.93 12.62 7.75
CA ASP A 282 -14.59 11.21 7.62
C ASP A 282 -15.48 10.60 6.53
N ARG A 283 -15.16 9.36 6.15
CA ARG A 283 -15.89 8.66 5.08
C ARG A 283 -17.40 8.48 5.40
N LEU A 284 -17.82 8.60 6.66
CA LEU A 284 -19.23 8.50 7.09
C LEU A 284 -19.95 9.85 7.19
N THR A 285 -19.27 10.98 6.96
CA THR A 285 -19.88 12.32 7.04
C THR A 285 -21.16 12.41 6.20
N LYS A 286 -21.09 11.92 4.95
CA LYS A 286 -22.25 11.83 4.05
C LYS A 286 -23.35 10.95 4.67
N TYR A 287 -23.01 9.75 5.10
CA TYR A 287 -23.96 8.81 5.70
C TYR A 287 -24.72 9.41 6.88
N ARG A 288 -24.00 9.98 7.86
CA ARG A 288 -24.60 10.57 9.07
C ARG A 288 -25.52 11.73 8.75
N SER A 289 -25.16 12.57 7.77
CA SER A 289 -25.99 13.72 7.39
C SER A 289 -27.33 13.35 6.73
N MET A 290 -27.46 12.12 6.25
CA MET A 290 -28.65 11.62 5.56
C MET A 290 -29.61 10.87 6.49
N ARG A 291 -29.23 10.63 7.75
CA ARG A 291 -30.01 9.89 8.75
C ARG A 291 -30.32 10.76 9.97
N ASP A 292 -31.53 10.61 10.48
CA ASP A 292 -31.89 11.08 11.81
C ASP A 292 -31.93 9.88 12.76
N ALA A 293 -30.93 9.78 13.64
CA ALA A 293 -30.79 8.65 14.58
C ALA A 293 -32.00 8.49 15.53
N SER A 294 -32.88 9.50 15.64
CA SER A 294 -34.13 9.39 16.40
C SER A 294 -35.29 8.78 15.60
N LYS A 295 -35.15 8.67 14.27
CA LYS A 295 -36.22 8.25 13.35
C LYS A 295 -35.91 6.98 12.57
N THR A 296 -34.64 6.64 12.37
CA THR A 296 -34.25 5.42 11.67
C THR A 296 -33.70 4.36 12.64
N PRO A 297 -34.01 3.06 12.45
CA PRO A 297 -33.36 1.97 13.18
C PRO A 297 -31.95 1.65 12.66
N GLU A 298 -31.49 2.33 11.59
CA GLU A 298 -30.14 2.17 11.06
C GLU A 298 -29.06 2.61 12.08
N PRO A 299 -27.88 1.95 12.10
CA PRO A 299 -26.78 2.36 12.98
C PRO A 299 -26.16 3.70 12.53
N VAL A 300 -26.21 4.72 13.39
CA VAL A 300 -25.63 6.06 13.12
C VAL A 300 -24.54 6.39 14.15
N PRO A 301 -23.33 5.80 14.04
CA PRO A 301 -22.25 6.05 15.00
C PRO A 301 -21.81 7.52 14.92
N ARG A 302 -21.56 8.13 16.09
CA ARG A 302 -21.06 9.52 16.18
C ARG A 302 -19.53 9.62 16.11
N SER A 303 -18.84 8.54 16.46
CA SER A 303 -17.37 8.45 16.47
C SER A 303 -16.81 8.18 15.08
N ARG A 304 -15.56 8.60 14.85
CA ARG A 304 -14.82 8.25 13.63
C ARG A 304 -14.72 6.73 13.47
N PRO A 305 -14.73 6.23 12.23
CA PRO A 305 -14.57 4.80 11.99
C PRO A 305 -13.18 4.31 12.41
N VAL A 306 -13.13 3.13 13.02
CA VAL A 306 -11.89 2.40 13.29
C VAL A 306 -11.64 1.46 12.11
N VAL A 307 -10.42 1.40 11.61
CA VAL A 307 -10.06 0.52 10.50
C VAL A 307 -10.08 -0.94 10.99
N GLY A 308 -10.96 -1.75 10.38
CA GLY A 308 -11.03 -3.19 10.59
C GLY A 308 -10.04 -3.97 9.72
N GLN A 309 -10.29 -5.27 9.54
CA GLN A 309 -9.43 -6.14 8.72
C GLN A 309 -9.51 -5.84 7.21
N GLY A 310 -10.57 -5.14 6.76
CA GLY A 310 -10.71 -4.72 5.37
C GLY A 310 -11.00 -5.86 4.40
N ASN A 311 -11.60 -6.95 4.88
CA ASN A 311 -11.80 -8.19 4.15
C ASN A 311 -13.23 -8.74 4.21
N THR A 312 -14.21 -8.03 4.78
CA THR A 312 -15.61 -8.50 4.84
C THR A 312 -16.48 -7.87 3.74
N PHE A 313 -17.48 -8.61 3.30
CA PHE A 313 -18.51 -8.08 2.39
C PHE A 313 -19.91 -8.47 2.86
N VAL A 314 -20.88 -7.65 2.47
CA VAL A 314 -22.30 -7.96 2.61
C VAL A 314 -23.06 -7.59 1.34
N ILE A 315 -24.06 -8.39 1.00
CA ILE A 315 -25.08 -8.07 0.01
C ILE A 315 -26.42 -8.00 0.74
N GLN A 316 -27.06 -6.84 0.73
CA GLN A 316 -28.38 -6.65 1.32
C GLN A 316 -29.44 -6.51 0.23
N GLU A 317 -30.49 -7.33 0.30
CA GLU A 317 -31.70 -7.17 -0.50
C GLU A 317 -32.54 -6.02 0.06
N HIS A 318 -32.75 -4.98 -0.73
CA HIS A 318 -33.43 -3.75 -0.31
C HIS A 318 -34.72 -3.52 -1.10
N HIS A 319 -35.85 -3.73 -0.40
CA HIS A 319 -37.21 -3.46 -0.88
C HIS A 319 -37.58 -1.99 -0.67
N ALA A 320 -36.86 -1.11 -1.37
CA ALA A 320 -37.16 0.32 -1.43
C ALA A 320 -38.29 0.60 -2.44
N ARG A 321 -38.30 1.78 -3.08
CA ARG A 321 -39.21 2.06 -4.21
C ARG A 321 -39.12 1.04 -5.34
N ARG A 322 -37.93 0.46 -5.53
CA ARG A 322 -37.65 -0.67 -6.42
C ARG A 322 -36.72 -1.62 -5.70
N LEU A 323 -36.90 -2.92 -5.93
CA LEU A 323 -35.98 -3.94 -5.46
C LEU A 323 -34.60 -3.70 -6.08
N HIS A 324 -33.57 -3.71 -5.22
CA HIS A 324 -32.17 -3.73 -5.60
C HIS A 324 -31.36 -4.41 -4.51
N TYR A 325 -30.09 -4.66 -4.80
CA TYR A 325 -29.16 -5.31 -3.88
C TYR A 325 -28.01 -4.37 -3.58
N ASP A 326 -27.84 -4.00 -2.32
CA ASP A 326 -26.70 -3.20 -1.89
C ASP A 326 -25.50 -4.12 -1.70
N PHE A 327 -24.53 -4.04 -2.60
CA PHE A 327 -23.25 -4.71 -2.48
C PHE A 327 -22.26 -3.80 -1.76
N ARG A 328 -21.67 -4.29 -0.67
CA ARG A 328 -20.84 -3.50 0.23
C ARG A 328 -19.56 -4.24 0.58
N LEU A 329 -18.43 -3.54 0.52
CA LEU A 329 -17.09 -4.04 0.82
C LEU A 329 -16.50 -3.23 1.97
N GLU A 330 -16.05 -3.90 3.03
CA GLU A 330 -15.28 -3.26 4.10
C GLU A 330 -13.95 -2.75 3.57
N ARG A 331 -13.69 -1.45 3.71
CA ARG A 331 -12.43 -0.80 3.35
C ARG A 331 -12.21 0.46 4.18
N ASP A 332 -11.01 0.65 4.72
CA ASP A 332 -10.58 1.85 5.47
C ASP A 332 -11.58 2.28 6.57
N GLY A 333 -12.10 1.30 7.30
CA GLY A 333 -13.03 1.51 8.42
C GLY A 333 -14.48 1.77 8.03
N VAL A 334 -14.85 1.65 6.76
CA VAL A 334 -16.25 1.81 6.30
C VAL A 334 -16.67 0.74 5.31
N LEU A 335 -17.95 0.66 5.01
CA LEU A 335 -18.53 -0.16 3.95
C LEU A 335 -18.68 0.66 2.66
N VAL A 336 -17.75 0.45 1.74
CA VAL A 336 -17.79 0.99 0.38
C VAL A 336 -18.93 0.31 -0.38
N SER A 337 -19.93 1.08 -0.78
CA SER A 337 -21.26 0.55 -1.13
C SER A 337 -21.72 0.92 -2.53
N TRP A 338 -22.40 -0.04 -3.18
CA TRP A 338 -23.07 0.12 -4.47
C TRP A 338 -24.47 -0.50 -4.45
N ALA A 339 -25.45 0.24 -4.96
CA ALA A 339 -26.78 -0.27 -5.27
C ALA A 339 -26.76 -0.99 -6.63
N VAL A 340 -27.10 -2.28 -6.65
CA VAL A 340 -27.05 -3.15 -7.84
C VAL A 340 -28.47 -3.68 -8.14
N PRO A 341 -29.21 -3.09 -9.09
CA PRO A 341 -30.62 -3.42 -9.32
C PRO A 341 -30.90 -4.89 -9.65
N LYS A 342 -29.95 -5.57 -10.31
CA LYS A 342 -30.06 -6.98 -10.72
C LYS A 342 -29.14 -7.91 -9.93
N ASN A 343 -28.68 -7.47 -8.75
CA ASN A 343 -27.61 -8.12 -7.97
C ASN A 343 -26.31 -8.23 -8.76
N LEU A 344 -25.25 -8.77 -8.17
CA LEU A 344 -24.02 -9.10 -8.90
C LEU A 344 -24.30 -10.20 -9.95
N PRO A 345 -23.67 -10.16 -11.14
CA PRO A 345 -23.96 -11.12 -12.20
C PRO A 345 -23.49 -12.53 -11.83
N GLU A 346 -24.33 -13.52 -12.13
CA GLU A 346 -23.99 -14.94 -11.92
C GLU A 346 -23.08 -15.50 -13.02
N THR A 347 -22.94 -14.83 -14.16
CA THR A 347 -22.13 -15.33 -15.29
C THR A 347 -21.26 -14.22 -15.88
N ALA A 348 -20.19 -14.61 -16.57
CA ALA A 348 -19.28 -13.67 -17.22
C ALA A 348 -19.80 -13.08 -18.54
N SER A 349 -20.97 -13.51 -19.02
CA SER A 349 -21.56 -13.04 -20.29
C SER A 349 -22.41 -11.79 -20.15
N VAL A 350 -22.71 -11.37 -18.92
CA VAL A 350 -23.58 -10.22 -18.63
C VAL A 350 -22.91 -9.29 -17.64
N ASN A 351 -23.07 -7.99 -17.85
CA ASN A 351 -22.65 -6.95 -16.91
C ASN A 351 -23.89 -6.34 -16.27
N HIS A 352 -23.84 -6.08 -14.96
CA HIS A 352 -24.89 -5.39 -14.24
C HIS A 352 -24.46 -3.97 -13.88
N LEU A 353 -25.41 -3.03 -13.94
CA LEU A 353 -25.19 -1.67 -13.44
C LEU A 353 -25.04 -1.73 -11.92
N ALA A 354 -24.01 -1.07 -11.40
CA ALA A 354 -23.79 -0.82 -9.99
C ALA A 354 -23.69 0.70 -9.78
N VAL A 355 -24.51 1.26 -8.90
CA VAL A 355 -24.52 2.70 -8.64
C VAL A 355 -23.88 2.95 -7.29
N ARG A 356 -22.79 3.70 -7.25
CA ARG A 356 -22.05 4.04 -6.03
C ARG A 356 -22.94 4.84 -5.09
N THR A 357 -23.15 4.34 -3.87
CA THR A 357 -23.84 5.05 -2.79
C THR A 357 -22.82 5.59 -1.78
N GLU A 358 -23.29 6.29 -0.75
CA GLU A 358 -22.46 6.69 0.38
C GLU A 358 -21.78 5.51 1.09
N ASP A 359 -20.66 5.77 1.76
CA ASP A 359 -20.03 4.76 2.61
C ASP A 359 -20.86 4.55 3.86
N HIS A 360 -21.03 3.30 4.28
CA HIS A 360 -21.85 2.95 5.43
C HIS A 360 -20.96 2.55 6.63
N PRO A 361 -21.45 2.70 7.88
CA PRO A 361 -20.71 2.26 9.05
C PRO A 361 -20.55 0.73 9.06
N LEU A 362 -19.50 0.20 9.69
CA LEU A 362 -19.24 -1.24 9.73
C LEU A 362 -20.36 -2.01 10.44
N GLU A 363 -21.00 -1.40 11.44
CA GLU A 363 -22.17 -1.95 12.14
C GLU A 363 -23.37 -2.17 11.20
N TYR A 364 -23.39 -1.50 10.05
CA TYR A 364 -24.42 -1.69 9.03
C TYR A 364 -24.30 -3.05 8.33
N ALA A 365 -23.14 -3.72 8.39
CA ALA A 365 -22.92 -5.02 7.76
C ALA A 365 -23.85 -6.12 8.31
N THR A 366 -24.26 -5.99 9.57
CA THR A 366 -25.16 -6.92 10.26
C THR A 366 -26.59 -6.40 10.39
N PHE A 367 -26.92 -5.25 9.78
CA PHE A 367 -28.23 -4.64 9.90
C PHE A 367 -29.27 -5.36 9.01
N GLU A 368 -30.39 -5.74 9.61
CA GLU A 368 -31.63 -6.15 8.97
C GLU A 368 -32.80 -5.41 9.63
N GLY A 369 -33.77 -4.95 8.84
CA GLY A 369 -34.88 -4.18 9.40
C GLY A 369 -35.74 -3.47 8.38
N THR A 370 -36.72 -2.70 8.86
CA THR A 370 -37.57 -1.85 8.02
C THR A 370 -37.26 -0.38 8.31
N ILE A 371 -36.75 0.34 7.31
CA ILE A 371 -36.51 1.79 7.38
C ILE A 371 -37.85 2.52 7.18
N PRO A 372 -38.30 3.37 8.12
CA PRO A 372 -39.62 4.00 8.09
C PRO A 372 -39.93 4.81 6.83
N LYS A 373 -41.21 4.85 6.46
CA LYS A 373 -41.68 5.64 5.31
C LYS A 373 -41.42 7.13 5.55
N GLY A 374 -40.72 7.78 4.62
CA GLY A 374 -40.36 9.19 4.70
C GLY A 374 -38.86 9.40 4.85
N GLU A 375 -38.17 8.45 5.50
CA GLU A 375 -36.73 8.47 5.67
C GLU A 375 -35.98 8.16 4.36
N TYR A 376 -34.68 8.49 4.34
CA TYR A 376 -33.80 8.10 3.24
C TYR A 376 -33.64 6.57 3.23
N GLY A 377 -33.70 5.94 2.06
CA GLY A 377 -33.64 4.47 1.98
C GLY A 377 -34.86 3.72 2.52
N ALA A 378 -36.01 4.40 2.75
CA ALA A 378 -37.23 3.75 3.24
C ALA A 378 -37.56 2.44 2.49
N GLY A 379 -37.77 1.37 3.24
CA GLY A 379 -37.93 0.01 2.70
C GLY A 379 -37.44 -1.07 3.66
N LYS A 380 -37.70 -2.34 3.31
CA LYS A 380 -37.21 -3.50 4.06
C LYS A 380 -35.81 -3.90 3.58
N VAL A 381 -34.87 -4.08 4.50
CA VAL A 381 -33.49 -4.49 4.26
C VAL A 381 -33.28 -5.87 4.89
N ILE A 382 -32.78 -6.82 4.09
CA ILE A 382 -32.52 -8.21 4.48
C ILE A 382 -31.12 -8.58 3.99
N ILE A 383 -30.32 -9.28 4.79
CA ILE A 383 -29.02 -9.79 4.33
C ILE A 383 -29.27 -10.95 3.37
N TRP A 384 -28.90 -10.74 2.10
CA TRP A 384 -29.00 -11.75 1.07
C TRP A 384 -27.81 -12.72 1.11
N ASP A 385 -26.60 -12.19 1.28
CA ASP A 385 -25.38 -12.97 1.51
C ASP A 385 -24.34 -12.13 2.25
N ALA A 386 -23.40 -12.80 2.92
CA ALA A 386 -22.28 -12.16 3.61
C ALA A 386 -21.10 -13.13 3.67
N GLY A 387 -19.89 -12.60 3.72
CA GLY A 387 -18.68 -13.40 3.77
C GLY A 387 -17.41 -12.55 3.78
N THR A 388 -16.31 -13.15 3.35
CA THR A 388 -15.02 -12.47 3.20
C THR A 388 -14.67 -12.25 1.74
N TYR A 389 -13.71 -11.38 1.46
CA TYR A 389 -13.19 -11.15 0.13
C TYR A 389 -11.68 -10.92 0.13
N ASP A 390 -11.02 -11.36 -0.94
CA ASP A 390 -9.64 -10.98 -1.24
C ASP A 390 -9.63 -9.79 -2.20
N VAL A 391 -8.70 -8.86 -1.97
CA VAL A 391 -8.54 -7.67 -2.82
C VAL A 391 -7.41 -7.87 -3.82
N GLU A 392 -7.73 -7.79 -5.12
CA GLU A 392 -6.71 -7.74 -6.17
C GLU A 392 -6.38 -6.29 -6.55
N LYS A 393 -7.41 -5.45 -6.57
CA LYS A 393 -7.28 -4.03 -6.90
C LYS A 393 -8.40 -3.28 -6.20
N PHE A 394 -8.09 -2.18 -5.53
CA PHE A 394 -9.11 -1.32 -4.93
C PHE A 394 -8.79 0.12 -5.30
N ARG A 395 -9.53 0.67 -6.27
CA ARG A 395 -9.49 2.10 -6.62
C ARG A 395 -10.92 2.57 -6.70
N ASP A 396 -11.49 2.94 -5.57
CA ASP A 396 -12.88 3.37 -5.47
C ASP A 396 -13.10 4.85 -5.86
N GLY A 397 -12.02 5.57 -6.17
CA GLY A 397 -12.02 6.99 -6.53
C GLY A 397 -11.71 7.94 -5.37
N ALA A 398 -11.78 7.48 -4.12
CA ALA A 398 -11.49 8.28 -2.93
C ALA A 398 -9.97 8.52 -2.74
N GLU A 399 -9.14 7.52 -3.05
CA GLU A 399 -7.67 7.57 -2.94
C GLU A 399 -6.99 8.52 -3.95
N SER A 400 -7.72 9.06 -4.93
CA SER A 400 -7.14 9.95 -5.96
C SER A 400 -6.75 11.35 -5.45
N ALA A 401 -7.14 11.70 -4.21
CA ALA A 401 -6.87 12.99 -3.58
C ALA A 401 -5.65 13.01 -2.64
N ALA A 402 -5.24 11.88 -2.06
CA ALA A 402 -4.32 11.86 -0.91
C ALA A 402 -2.84 11.54 -1.23
N GLU A 403 -2.53 10.85 -2.33
CA GLU A 403 -1.13 10.52 -2.68
C GLU A 403 -0.72 11.06 -4.07
N LYS A 404 -0.05 12.22 -4.07
CA LYS A 404 0.75 12.68 -5.22
C LYS A 404 2.17 13.02 -4.77
N GLY A 405 2.97 11.98 -4.50
CA GLY A 405 4.42 12.11 -4.63
C GLY A 405 4.82 12.36 -6.09
N PRO A 406 5.96 13.01 -6.37
CA PRO A 406 6.33 13.40 -7.73
C PRO A 406 6.82 12.18 -8.52
N GLN A 407 5.94 11.57 -9.33
CA GLN A 407 6.36 10.66 -10.41
C GLN A 407 6.41 11.42 -11.74
N LYS A 408 7.60 11.45 -12.36
CA LYS A 408 7.82 11.98 -13.71
C LYS A 408 7.40 10.95 -14.76
N GLY A 409 6.35 11.24 -15.51
CA GLY A 409 5.96 10.50 -16.71
C GLY A 409 4.64 11.04 -17.32
N PRO A 410 4.47 11.05 -18.65
CA PRO A 410 3.26 11.57 -19.28
C PRO A 410 2.10 10.57 -19.09
N GLN A 411 1.11 10.92 -18.27
CA GLN A 411 -0.09 10.12 -18.08
C GLN A 411 -1.24 10.67 -18.94
N LYS A 412 -1.68 9.92 -19.95
CA LYS A 412 -2.85 10.24 -20.79
C LYS A 412 -4.14 9.80 -20.07
N GLY A 413 -5.02 10.76 -19.76
CA GLY A 413 -6.43 10.55 -19.36
C GLY A 413 -6.72 10.53 -17.84
N PRO A 414 -7.94 10.91 -17.42
CA PRO A 414 -8.35 10.83 -16.01
C PRO A 414 -8.35 9.36 -15.54
N ARG A 415 -7.78 9.09 -14.34
CA ARG A 415 -7.77 7.75 -13.75
C ARG A 415 -9.19 7.37 -13.33
N LYS A 416 -9.84 6.45 -14.05
CA LYS A 416 -11.14 5.88 -13.69
C LYS A 416 -11.02 4.94 -12.49
N GLY A 417 -12.05 4.88 -11.64
CA GLY A 417 -12.18 3.92 -10.55
C GLY A 417 -12.30 2.48 -11.06
N GLU A 418 -11.70 1.55 -10.34
CA GLU A 418 -11.66 0.13 -10.65
C GLU A 418 -11.40 -0.69 -9.38
N VAL A 419 -12.34 -1.56 -9.02
CA VAL A 419 -12.23 -2.48 -7.89
C VAL A 419 -12.33 -3.91 -8.41
N ILE A 420 -11.37 -4.76 -8.07
CA ILE A 420 -11.33 -6.18 -8.43
C ILE A 420 -11.14 -6.98 -7.14
N VAL A 421 -12.11 -7.85 -6.86
CA VAL A 421 -12.17 -8.64 -5.63
C VAL A 421 -12.55 -10.09 -5.94
N ASN A 422 -12.15 -11.00 -5.07
CA ASN A 422 -12.60 -12.39 -5.05
C ASN A 422 -13.49 -12.60 -3.84
N LEU A 423 -14.77 -12.94 -4.06
CA LEU A 423 -15.77 -13.07 -3.00
C LEU A 423 -15.87 -14.51 -2.50
N HIS A 424 -16.01 -14.66 -1.18
CA HIS A 424 -16.19 -15.93 -0.46
C HIS A 424 -17.48 -15.88 0.36
N GLY A 425 -18.63 -15.93 -0.31
CA GLY A 425 -19.96 -15.99 0.31
C GLY A 425 -20.59 -17.37 0.29
N LYS A 426 -21.77 -17.49 0.91
CA LYS A 426 -22.57 -18.73 0.89
C LYS A 426 -23.39 -18.86 -0.39
N ARG A 427 -23.84 -17.75 -0.96
CA ARG A 427 -24.67 -17.70 -2.18
C ARG A 427 -23.88 -17.18 -3.37
N ILE A 428 -22.99 -16.21 -3.16
CA ILE A 428 -22.13 -15.67 -4.21
C ILE A 428 -20.67 -15.93 -3.92
N SER A 429 -19.95 -16.35 -4.95
CA SER A 429 -18.52 -16.58 -4.86
C SER A 429 -17.81 -16.39 -6.21
N GLY A 430 -16.51 -16.12 -6.12
CA GLY A 430 -15.64 -15.95 -7.26
C GLY A 430 -15.28 -14.50 -7.55
N ARG A 431 -14.65 -14.29 -8.71
CA ARG A 431 -13.94 -13.04 -9.01
C ARG A 431 -14.84 -12.02 -9.70
N TYR A 432 -14.89 -10.80 -9.16
CA TYR A 432 -15.72 -9.70 -9.64
C TYR A 432 -14.89 -8.44 -9.88
N ALA A 433 -15.22 -7.72 -10.95
CA ALA A 433 -14.71 -6.39 -11.23
C ALA A 433 -15.85 -5.36 -11.22
N LEU A 434 -15.67 -4.28 -10.48
CA LEU A 434 -16.46 -3.06 -10.55
C LEU A 434 -15.65 -2.00 -11.29
N ILE A 435 -16.15 -1.54 -12.43
CA ILE A 435 -15.45 -0.58 -13.30
C ILE A 435 -16.26 0.71 -13.39
N GLN A 436 -15.67 1.84 -13.01
CA GLN A 436 -16.33 3.14 -13.08
C GLN A 436 -16.48 3.56 -14.55
N THR A 437 -17.71 3.81 -14.99
CA THR A 437 -17.99 4.29 -16.34
C THR A 437 -18.05 5.81 -16.37
N ASN A 438 -18.85 6.40 -15.48
CA ASN A 438 -19.06 7.83 -15.34
C ASN A 438 -19.64 8.20 -13.95
N GLY A 439 -19.03 9.15 -13.25
CA GLY A 439 -19.56 9.64 -11.96
C GLY A 439 -19.80 8.51 -10.94
N ASP A 440 -21.03 8.37 -10.49
CA ASP A 440 -21.48 7.31 -9.58
C ASP A 440 -21.85 5.99 -10.28
N GLN A 441 -21.79 5.92 -11.61
CA GLN A 441 -22.13 4.72 -12.37
C GLN A 441 -20.93 3.81 -12.57
N TRP A 442 -21.13 2.53 -12.23
CA TRP A 442 -20.16 1.45 -12.34
C TRP A 442 -20.79 0.25 -13.04
N LEU A 443 -19.94 -0.60 -13.61
CA LEU A 443 -20.33 -1.90 -14.14
C LEU A 443 -19.76 -2.99 -13.26
N ALA A 444 -20.63 -3.84 -12.73
CA ALA A 444 -20.28 -5.10 -12.10
C ALA A 444 -20.15 -6.21 -13.16
N HIS A 445 -19.00 -6.85 -13.20
CA HIS A 445 -18.67 -7.92 -14.13
C HIS A 445 -18.12 -9.13 -13.37
N ARG A 446 -18.74 -10.31 -13.54
CA ARG A 446 -18.16 -11.56 -13.05
C ARG A 446 -17.04 -11.95 -14.02
N MET A 447 -15.82 -11.96 -13.52
CA MET A 447 -14.67 -12.37 -14.34
C MET A 447 -14.69 -13.89 -14.50
N LYS A 448 -14.22 -14.39 -15.65
CA LYS A 448 -13.93 -15.82 -15.77
C LYS A 448 -12.96 -16.22 -14.67
N GLU A 449 -13.26 -17.32 -13.98
CA GLU A 449 -12.37 -17.88 -12.97
C GLU A 449 -10.96 -17.98 -13.55
N GLN A 450 -10.04 -17.22 -12.97
CA GLN A 450 -8.66 -17.65 -13.00
C GLN A 450 -8.62 -18.81 -12.05
N GLN A 451 -8.27 -19.98 -12.60
CA GLN A 451 -8.07 -21.24 -11.88
C GLN A 451 -7.57 -20.93 -10.47
N ALA A 452 -8.41 -21.21 -9.47
CA ALA A 452 -8.07 -20.99 -8.07
C ALA A 452 -6.69 -21.59 -7.82
N PHE A 453 -5.85 -20.86 -7.09
CA PHE A 453 -4.54 -21.39 -6.73
C PHE A 453 -4.77 -22.59 -5.83
N ASP A 454 -4.69 -23.79 -6.41
CA ASP A 454 -4.90 -25.05 -5.72
C ASP A 454 -3.53 -25.69 -5.50
N PHE A 455 -3.06 -25.63 -4.26
CA PHE A 455 -1.80 -26.23 -3.83
C PHE A 455 -1.73 -27.72 -4.15
N ASP A 456 -2.86 -28.44 -4.10
CA ASP A 456 -2.88 -29.87 -4.32
C ASP A 456 -2.71 -30.25 -5.80
N THR A 457 -2.95 -29.32 -6.72
CA THR A 457 -2.67 -29.51 -8.16
C THR A 457 -1.27 -29.07 -8.57
N LEU A 458 -0.54 -28.39 -7.69
CA LEU A 458 0.74 -27.80 -8.01
C LEU A 458 1.85 -28.86 -8.13
N ALA A 459 2.65 -28.75 -9.18
CA ALA A 459 3.85 -29.56 -9.40
C ALA A 459 5.06 -28.65 -9.65
N PRO A 460 6.29 -29.03 -9.21
CA PRO A 460 7.43 -28.14 -9.39
C PRO A 460 7.82 -27.87 -10.85
N MET A 461 8.22 -26.64 -11.16
CA MET A 461 8.74 -26.27 -12.48
C MET A 461 10.12 -26.91 -12.72
N LEU A 462 10.36 -27.51 -13.89
CA LEU A 462 11.57 -28.28 -14.15
C LEU A 462 12.60 -27.51 -14.99
N THR A 463 13.87 -27.67 -14.64
CA THR A 463 15.02 -27.10 -15.35
C THR A 463 15.33 -27.84 -16.65
N THR A 464 15.74 -27.15 -17.70
CA THR A 464 16.41 -27.72 -18.89
C THR A 464 17.91 -27.86 -18.61
N HIS A 465 18.55 -28.90 -19.16
CA HIS A 465 20.02 -29.02 -19.07
C HIS A 465 20.67 -28.15 -20.15
N GLY A 466 21.70 -27.37 -19.78
CA GLY A 466 22.42 -26.52 -20.71
C GLY A 466 23.55 -25.76 -20.02
N SER A 467 24.44 -25.17 -20.80
CA SER A 467 25.56 -24.39 -20.28
C SER A 467 25.11 -23.01 -19.81
N VAL A 468 25.59 -22.57 -18.65
CA VAL A 468 25.31 -21.22 -18.13
C VAL A 468 26.43 -20.21 -18.41
N ASP A 469 27.62 -20.64 -18.84
CA ASP A 469 28.83 -19.81 -18.93
C ASP A 469 28.64 -18.49 -19.69
N ARG A 470 27.83 -18.50 -20.76
CA ARG A 470 27.61 -17.33 -21.63
C ARG A 470 26.42 -16.46 -21.21
N LEU A 471 25.70 -16.85 -20.16
CA LEU A 471 24.52 -16.12 -19.69
C LEU A 471 24.92 -14.87 -18.90
N LYS A 472 24.13 -13.81 -19.06
CA LYS A 472 24.42 -12.48 -18.50
C LYS A 472 23.51 -12.12 -17.33
N ALA A 473 24.09 -11.55 -16.28
CA ALA A 473 23.42 -11.21 -15.02
C ALA A 473 22.25 -10.24 -15.19
N GLY A 474 22.26 -9.39 -16.23
CA GLY A 474 21.15 -8.49 -16.54
C GLY A 474 19.86 -9.20 -16.99
N GLN A 475 19.97 -10.41 -17.53
CA GLN A 475 18.85 -11.21 -18.03
C GLN A 475 18.57 -12.45 -17.17
N TRP A 476 19.59 -12.95 -16.47
CA TRP A 476 19.56 -14.19 -15.70
C TRP A 476 19.93 -13.93 -14.25
N ALA A 477 19.26 -14.62 -13.35
CA ALA A 477 19.67 -14.80 -11.96
C ALA A 477 20.33 -16.18 -11.84
N PHE A 478 21.36 -16.28 -11.01
CA PHE A 478 22.11 -17.52 -10.81
C PHE A 478 21.95 -17.97 -9.36
N GLU A 479 21.59 -19.23 -9.17
CA GLU A 479 21.44 -19.86 -7.87
C GLU A 479 22.35 -21.08 -7.77
N GLY A 480 22.70 -21.48 -6.55
CA GLY A 480 23.35 -22.76 -6.33
C GLY A 480 22.46 -23.93 -6.76
N LYS A 481 23.04 -24.93 -7.41
CA LYS A 481 22.41 -26.24 -7.51
C LYS A 481 22.78 -27.03 -6.27
N TRP A 482 21.78 -27.32 -5.45
CA TRP A 482 21.94 -28.11 -4.22
C TRP A 482 21.44 -29.53 -4.42
N ASP A 483 22.05 -30.44 -3.66
CA ASP A 483 21.67 -31.85 -3.63
C ASP A 483 20.75 -32.11 -2.42
N GLY A 484 19.47 -32.36 -2.69
CA GLY A 484 18.45 -32.58 -1.66
C GLY A 484 17.18 -33.22 -2.22
N TYR A 485 16.06 -33.01 -1.52
CA TYR A 485 14.74 -33.29 -2.08
C TYR A 485 13.94 -32.01 -2.31
N ARG A 486 13.43 -31.85 -3.53
CA ARG A 486 12.57 -30.71 -3.85
C ARG A 486 11.20 -30.82 -3.20
N LEU A 487 10.79 -29.75 -2.51
CA LEU A 487 9.49 -29.63 -1.85
C LEU A 487 8.76 -28.37 -2.29
N LEU A 488 7.44 -28.50 -2.44
CA LEU A 488 6.52 -27.38 -2.37
C LEU A 488 6.00 -27.31 -0.94
N VAL A 489 6.03 -26.12 -0.35
CA VAL A 489 5.63 -25.86 1.03
C VAL A 489 4.50 -24.86 1.01
N GLU A 490 3.35 -25.23 1.55
CA GLU A 490 2.30 -24.27 1.90
C GLU A 490 2.38 -24.02 3.40
N ALA A 491 2.55 -22.76 3.77
CA ALA A 491 2.38 -22.29 5.14
C ALA A 491 1.15 -21.39 5.16
N ASP A 492 0.13 -21.76 5.93
CA ASP A 492 -1.15 -21.08 6.02
C ASP A 492 -1.45 -20.78 7.48
N HIS A 493 -1.18 -19.54 7.89
CA HIS A 493 -1.45 -19.03 9.24
C HIS A 493 -1.03 -19.98 10.38
N GLY A 494 0.21 -20.48 10.32
CA GLY A 494 0.76 -21.38 11.34
C GLY A 494 0.64 -22.88 11.03
N ALA A 495 -0.18 -23.27 10.04
CA ALA A 495 -0.26 -24.64 9.54
C ALA A 495 0.72 -24.87 8.38
N VAL A 496 1.26 -26.08 8.25
CA VAL A 496 2.16 -26.47 7.14
C VAL A 496 1.65 -27.70 6.40
N ARG A 497 1.69 -27.64 5.06
CA ARG A 497 1.52 -28.79 4.17
C ARG A 497 2.70 -28.89 3.21
N LEU A 498 3.22 -30.11 3.01
CA LEU A 498 4.41 -30.35 2.20
C LEU A 498 4.10 -31.34 1.08
N ARG A 499 4.45 -30.98 -0.16
CA ARG A 499 4.32 -31.85 -1.33
C ARG A 499 5.68 -32.12 -1.96
N SER A 500 5.96 -33.39 -2.21
CA SER A 500 7.18 -33.81 -2.90
C SER A 500 7.16 -33.41 -4.38
N ARG A 501 8.30 -33.56 -5.05
CA ARG A 501 8.39 -33.42 -6.52
C ARG A 501 7.37 -34.25 -7.31
N SER A 502 6.95 -35.41 -6.80
CA SER A 502 5.96 -36.27 -7.46
C SER A 502 4.51 -35.95 -7.05
N GLY A 503 4.28 -34.90 -6.26
CA GLY A 503 2.96 -34.52 -5.75
C GLY A 503 2.48 -35.35 -4.55
N ARG A 504 3.37 -36.11 -3.89
CA ARG A 504 3.01 -36.88 -2.69
C ARG A 504 3.01 -35.98 -1.47
N ASP A 505 2.00 -36.10 -0.61
CA ASP A 505 2.02 -35.48 0.72
C ASP A 505 3.15 -36.12 1.56
N VAL A 506 4.09 -35.28 1.98
CA VAL A 506 5.24 -35.65 2.81
C VAL A 506 5.28 -34.88 4.12
N THR A 507 4.17 -34.25 4.52
CA THR A 507 4.07 -33.39 5.71
C THR A 507 4.54 -34.11 6.97
N LYS A 508 4.19 -35.40 7.11
CA LYS A 508 4.57 -36.22 8.27
C LYS A 508 6.04 -36.64 8.30
N GLU A 509 6.76 -36.53 7.17
CA GLU A 509 8.17 -36.94 7.07
C GLU A 509 9.15 -35.85 7.52
N TYR A 510 8.69 -34.60 7.60
CA TYR A 510 9.51 -33.45 7.95
C TYR A 510 8.89 -32.66 9.12
N PRO A 511 8.73 -33.28 10.31
CA PRO A 511 8.17 -32.59 11.47
C PRO A 511 8.99 -31.36 11.89
N GLN A 512 10.29 -31.32 11.58
CA GLN A 512 11.15 -30.17 11.86
C GLN A 512 10.73 -28.91 11.11
N LEU A 513 10.05 -29.03 9.96
CA LEU A 513 9.60 -27.88 9.17
C LEU A 513 8.31 -27.25 9.70
N ARG A 514 7.75 -27.74 10.81
CA ARG A 514 6.60 -27.07 11.47
C ARG A 514 6.95 -25.71 12.05
N SER A 515 8.20 -25.52 12.50
CA SER A 515 8.64 -24.21 13.01
C SER A 515 8.59 -23.14 11.92
N LEU A 516 8.83 -23.52 10.66
CA LEU A 516 8.74 -22.61 9.52
C LEU A 516 7.33 -21.99 9.37
N ALA A 517 6.28 -22.76 9.66
CA ALA A 517 4.92 -22.22 9.59
C ALA A 517 4.60 -21.32 10.79
N ALA A 518 5.18 -21.58 11.98
CA ALA A 518 5.04 -20.69 13.12
C ALA A 518 5.67 -19.32 12.83
N ASP A 519 6.82 -19.28 12.16
CA ASP A 519 7.49 -18.04 11.75
C ASP A 519 6.72 -17.27 10.66
N LEU A 520 5.80 -17.95 9.96
CA LEU A 520 4.97 -17.40 8.90
C LEU A 520 3.49 -17.36 9.32
N ALA A 521 3.19 -17.30 10.62
CA ALA A 521 1.83 -17.40 11.15
C ALA A 521 0.91 -16.22 10.74
N ASP A 522 1.48 -15.08 10.39
CA ASP A 522 0.74 -13.90 9.92
C ASP A 522 0.45 -13.93 8.40
N HIS A 523 0.87 -15.00 7.70
CA HIS A 523 0.82 -15.08 6.24
C HIS A 523 0.25 -16.41 5.73
N HIS A 524 -0.28 -16.37 4.50
CA HIS A 524 -0.54 -17.55 3.69
C HIS A 524 0.39 -17.55 2.47
N VAL A 525 1.36 -18.45 2.45
CA VAL A 525 2.38 -18.53 1.40
C VAL A 525 2.53 -19.92 0.82
N VAL A 526 2.89 -19.97 -0.47
CA VAL A 526 3.38 -21.20 -1.11
C VAL A 526 4.78 -20.98 -1.66
N LEU A 527 5.71 -21.79 -1.18
CA LEU A 527 7.14 -21.74 -1.47
C LEU A 527 7.57 -22.94 -2.30
N ASP A 528 8.57 -22.73 -3.16
CA ASP A 528 9.30 -23.79 -3.85
C ASP A 528 10.76 -23.74 -3.39
N GLY A 529 11.27 -24.89 -2.97
CA GLY A 529 12.57 -24.98 -2.32
C GLY A 529 13.14 -26.38 -2.32
N GLU A 530 14.36 -26.48 -1.80
CA GLU A 530 15.05 -27.74 -1.60
C GLU A 530 15.18 -28.01 -0.10
N VAL A 531 14.79 -29.20 0.33
CA VAL A 531 15.14 -29.67 1.66
C VAL A 531 16.50 -30.35 1.63
N VAL A 532 17.42 -29.89 2.47
CA VAL A 532 18.83 -30.29 2.46
C VAL A 532 19.28 -30.80 3.83
N ALA A 533 20.19 -31.77 3.81
CA ALA A 533 20.98 -32.15 4.98
C ALA A 533 22.40 -31.63 4.77
N LEU A 534 22.95 -30.96 5.78
CA LEU A 534 24.27 -30.37 5.71
C LEU A 534 25.32 -31.34 6.26
N ASP A 535 26.48 -31.43 5.61
CA ASP A 535 27.65 -32.11 6.14
C ASP A 535 28.36 -31.29 7.22
N ALA A 536 29.49 -31.80 7.74
CA ALA A 536 30.29 -31.12 8.76
C ALA A 536 30.89 -29.78 8.29
N ALA A 537 30.97 -29.54 6.97
CA ALA A 537 31.43 -28.29 6.38
C ALA A 537 30.27 -27.31 6.07
N GLY A 538 29.02 -27.69 6.38
CA GLY A 538 27.84 -26.88 6.11
C GLY A 538 27.38 -26.93 4.65
N VAL A 539 27.83 -27.92 3.87
CA VAL A 539 27.47 -28.09 2.46
C VAL A 539 26.34 -29.12 2.33
N PRO A 540 25.30 -28.86 1.50
CA PRO A 540 24.26 -29.85 1.22
C PRO A 540 24.84 -31.15 0.68
N SER A 541 24.55 -32.27 1.35
CA SER A 541 25.03 -33.60 0.99
C SER A 541 23.87 -34.56 0.74
N PHE A 542 23.82 -35.10 -0.48
CA PHE A 542 22.83 -36.13 -0.81
C PHE A 542 22.98 -37.39 0.04
N ASN A 543 24.22 -37.74 0.39
CA ASN A 543 24.53 -38.92 1.18
C ASN A 543 23.95 -38.78 2.61
N GLU A 544 24.20 -37.64 3.25
CA GLU A 544 23.63 -37.31 4.56
C GLU A 544 22.09 -37.30 4.50
N MET A 545 21.53 -36.80 3.41
CA MET A 545 20.07 -36.77 3.22
C MET A 545 19.47 -38.17 3.05
N GLN A 546 20.15 -39.06 2.31
CA GLN A 546 19.69 -40.43 2.06
C GLN A 546 19.81 -41.32 3.31
N ASN A 547 20.84 -41.07 4.14
CA ASN A 547 21.13 -41.83 5.35
C ASN A 547 20.65 -41.13 6.64
N ARG A 548 19.78 -40.13 6.52
CA ARG A 548 19.33 -39.30 7.63
C ARG A 548 18.68 -40.15 8.74
N VAL A 549 19.04 -39.83 9.98
CA VAL A 549 18.38 -40.32 11.19
C VAL A 549 17.47 -39.23 11.77
N ARG A 550 16.65 -39.55 12.77
CA ARG A 550 15.70 -38.57 13.35
C ARG A 550 16.37 -37.29 13.88
N ALA A 551 17.62 -37.39 14.33
CA ALA A 551 18.40 -36.27 14.88
C ALA A 551 19.18 -35.48 13.81
N THR A 552 19.19 -35.91 12.54
CA THR A 552 19.86 -35.18 11.46
C THR A 552 19.24 -33.80 11.30
N ARG A 553 20.07 -32.75 11.31
CA ARG A 553 19.63 -31.37 11.06
C ARG A 553 19.27 -31.23 9.59
N ILE A 554 18.03 -30.82 9.35
CA ILE A 554 17.48 -30.62 8.01
C ILE A 554 17.05 -29.17 7.89
N GLU A 555 17.33 -28.55 6.75
CA GLU A 555 16.94 -27.17 6.44
C GLU A 555 16.12 -27.11 5.17
N PHE A 556 15.19 -26.16 5.09
CA PHE A 556 14.46 -25.85 3.87
C PHE A 556 15.01 -24.55 3.28
N TRP A 557 15.63 -24.67 2.11
CA TRP A 557 16.19 -23.54 1.38
C TRP A 557 15.23 -23.13 0.27
N ALA A 558 14.51 -22.03 0.50
CA ALA A 558 13.51 -21.52 -0.43
C ALA A 558 14.17 -20.74 -1.57
N PHE A 559 13.68 -20.95 -2.80
CA PHE A 559 14.20 -20.28 -3.99
C PHE A 559 13.13 -19.68 -4.91
N ASP A 560 11.85 -19.92 -4.65
CA ASP A 560 10.74 -19.23 -5.34
C ASP A 560 9.51 -19.07 -4.42
N LEU A 561 8.69 -18.06 -4.72
CA LEU A 561 7.45 -17.74 -4.02
C LEU A 561 6.30 -17.75 -5.03
N LEU A 562 5.36 -18.67 -4.85
CA LEU A 562 4.31 -18.99 -5.82
C LEU A 562 2.95 -18.39 -5.45
N TYR A 563 2.74 -18.10 -4.17
CA TYR A 563 1.54 -17.49 -3.62
C TYR A 563 1.89 -16.69 -2.36
N LEU A 564 1.24 -15.55 -2.17
CA LEU A 564 1.37 -14.70 -0.98
C LEU A 564 0.03 -13.99 -0.72
N ASP A 565 -0.57 -14.22 0.44
CA ASP A 565 -1.71 -13.49 1.02
C ASP A 565 -2.82 -13.15 0.01
N GLY A 566 -3.51 -14.18 -0.48
CA GLY A 566 -4.60 -14.01 -1.46
C GLY A 566 -4.14 -13.98 -2.92
N ARG A 567 -2.84 -13.84 -3.19
CA ARG A 567 -2.33 -13.56 -4.54
C ARG A 567 -1.45 -14.67 -5.12
N SER A 568 -1.90 -15.25 -6.23
CA SER A 568 -1.09 -16.12 -7.07
C SER A 568 0.02 -15.33 -7.78
N LEU A 569 1.26 -15.81 -7.66
CA LEU A 569 2.44 -15.21 -8.27
C LEU A 569 2.94 -15.99 -9.48
N LEU A 570 2.26 -17.06 -9.91
CA LEU A 570 2.69 -17.91 -11.02
C LEU A 570 2.97 -17.13 -12.32
N ARG A 571 2.21 -16.05 -12.58
CA ARG A 571 2.38 -15.19 -13.76
C ARG A 571 3.32 -14.00 -13.54
N ALA A 572 3.67 -13.69 -12.29
CA ALA A 572 4.61 -12.61 -11.99
C ALA A 572 6.01 -12.98 -12.50
N LYS A 573 6.84 -11.97 -12.80
CA LYS A 573 8.22 -12.21 -13.27
C LYS A 573 9.07 -12.76 -12.12
N TYR A 574 10.02 -13.63 -12.43
CA TYR A 574 10.89 -14.24 -11.41
C TYR A 574 11.61 -13.18 -10.55
N GLN A 575 12.06 -12.07 -11.14
CA GLN A 575 12.69 -10.98 -10.38
C GLN A 575 11.76 -10.38 -9.30
N ASP A 576 10.45 -10.30 -9.56
CA ASP A 576 9.49 -9.69 -8.64
C ASP A 576 9.14 -10.70 -7.53
N ARG A 577 8.96 -11.97 -7.88
CA ARG A 577 8.78 -13.07 -6.91
C ARG A 577 9.98 -13.21 -5.98
N ARG A 578 11.18 -13.14 -6.55
CA ARG A 578 12.44 -13.24 -5.81
C ARG A 578 12.59 -12.09 -4.80
N LYS A 579 12.29 -10.86 -5.20
CA LYS A 579 12.32 -9.70 -4.29
C LYS A 579 11.34 -9.88 -3.11
N LEU A 580 10.13 -10.37 -3.36
CA LEU A 580 9.16 -10.66 -2.31
C LEU A 580 9.65 -11.78 -1.37
N LEU A 581 10.23 -12.84 -1.94
CA LEU A 581 10.82 -13.93 -1.16
C LEU A 581 11.96 -13.44 -0.24
N GLU A 582 12.84 -12.56 -0.75
CA GLU A 582 13.92 -11.97 0.03
C GLU A 582 13.40 -11.08 1.17
N THR A 583 12.34 -10.30 0.93
CA THR A 583 11.66 -9.52 1.99
C THR A 583 11.09 -10.43 3.07
N LEU A 584 10.44 -11.55 2.70
CA LEU A 584 9.93 -12.53 3.66
C LEU A 584 11.06 -13.19 4.46
N GLY A 585 12.17 -13.52 3.80
CA GLY A 585 13.35 -14.09 4.46
C GLY A 585 14.03 -13.11 5.43
N ALA A 586 14.04 -11.81 5.13
CA ALA A 586 14.65 -10.80 6.00
C ALA A 586 13.82 -10.51 7.27
N ALA A 587 12.51 -10.75 7.23
CA ALA A 587 11.60 -10.49 8.34
C ALA A 587 11.43 -11.68 9.31
N GLY A 588 11.93 -12.87 8.97
CA GLY A 588 11.74 -14.10 9.77
C GLY A 588 12.91 -15.08 9.68
N HIS A 589 12.67 -16.34 10.03
CA HIS A 589 13.68 -17.42 10.00
C HIS A 589 13.64 -18.27 8.70
N LEU A 590 12.89 -17.83 7.68
CA LEU A 590 12.87 -18.48 6.38
C LEU A 590 14.24 -18.36 5.70
N THR A 591 14.89 -19.50 5.44
CA THR A 591 16.20 -19.50 4.77
C THR A 591 16.03 -19.30 3.27
N VAL A 592 16.51 -18.17 2.77
CA VAL A 592 16.53 -17.81 1.35
C VAL A 592 17.99 -17.62 0.91
N PRO A 593 18.62 -18.63 0.27
CA PRO A 593 20.02 -18.49 -0.16
C PRO A 593 20.19 -17.33 -1.13
N GLU A 594 21.30 -16.60 -1.00
CA GLU A 594 21.64 -15.47 -1.88
C GLU A 594 21.84 -15.92 -3.33
N LEU A 595 21.53 -15.01 -4.26
CA LEU A 595 21.89 -15.19 -5.66
C LEU A 595 23.41 -15.12 -5.83
N LEU A 596 23.94 -15.95 -6.70
CA LEU A 596 25.35 -15.93 -7.05
C LEU A 596 25.69 -14.64 -7.80
N PRO A 597 26.77 -13.94 -7.42
CA PRO A 597 27.16 -12.70 -8.06
C PRO A 597 27.74 -12.97 -9.46
N GLY A 598 27.67 -11.95 -10.31
CA GLY A 598 28.35 -11.97 -11.60
C GLY A 598 27.58 -12.64 -12.74
N ASP A 599 28.27 -12.77 -13.88
CA ASP A 599 27.78 -13.51 -15.06
C ASP A 599 27.91 -15.03 -14.88
N GLY A 600 27.36 -15.82 -15.80
CA GLY A 600 27.24 -17.27 -15.61
C GLY A 600 28.56 -18.02 -15.36
N ALA A 601 29.66 -17.60 -16.01
CA ALA A 601 30.98 -18.18 -15.76
C ALA A 601 31.49 -17.88 -14.33
N GLU A 602 31.24 -16.67 -13.82
CA GLU A 602 31.61 -16.26 -12.46
C GLU A 602 30.76 -17.02 -11.43
N ALA A 603 29.46 -17.19 -11.69
CA ALA A 603 28.58 -18.02 -10.88
C ALA A 603 29.03 -19.49 -10.83
N MET A 604 29.47 -20.06 -11.96
CA MET A 604 30.04 -21.41 -11.99
C MET A 604 31.33 -21.51 -11.16
N ALA A 605 32.24 -20.54 -11.30
CA ALA A 605 33.47 -20.50 -10.50
C ALA A 605 33.16 -20.37 -8.99
N TYR A 606 32.16 -19.56 -8.63
CA TYR A 606 31.71 -19.39 -7.26
C TYR A 606 31.12 -20.69 -6.68
N SER A 607 30.22 -21.32 -7.43
CA SER A 607 29.62 -22.61 -7.07
C SER A 607 30.69 -23.69 -6.84
N ARG A 608 31.71 -23.75 -7.71
CA ARG A 608 32.83 -24.69 -7.58
C ARG A 608 33.64 -24.46 -6.30
N LYS A 609 33.95 -23.21 -5.95
CA LYS A 609 34.68 -22.86 -4.72
C LYS A 609 33.94 -23.27 -3.45
N ARG A 610 32.61 -23.30 -3.49
CA ARG A 610 31.76 -23.72 -2.36
C ARG A 610 31.45 -25.22 -2.34
N GLY A 611 31.97 -26.00 -3.29
CA GLY A 611 31.71 -27.44 -3.38
C GLY A 611 30.25 -27.78 -3.72
N TRP A 612 29.49 -26.84 -4.30
CA TRP A 612 28.11 -27.10 -4.71
C TRP A 612 28.07 -27.96 -5.98
N GLU A 613 26.95 -28.62 -6.25
CA GLU A 613 26.80 -29.51 -7.42
C GLU A 613 26.86 -28.76 -8.76
N GLY A 614 26.50 -27.48 -8.76
CA GLY A 614 26.43 -26.67 -9.97
C GLY A 614 25.67 -25.36 -9.78
N VAL A 615 25.09 -24.87 -10.85
CA VAL A 615 24.32 -23.62 -10.90
C VAL A 615 22.98 -23.85 -11.59
N ILE A 616 21.93 -23.21 -11.07
CA ILE A 616 20.65 -23.05 -11.75
C ILE A 616 20.53 -21.59 -12.18
N ALA A 617 20.49 -21.35 -13.49
CA ALA A 617 20.20 -20.04 -14.05
C ALA A 617 18.69 -19.90 -14.32
N LYS A 618 18.07 -18.83 -13.83
CA LYS A 618 16.65 -18.51 -14.02
C LYS A 618 16.50 -17.18 -14.73
N ARG A 619 15.72 -17.12 -15.81
CA ARG A 619 15.52 -15.89 -16.57
C ARG A 619 14.67 -14.91 -15.75
N ARG A 620 15.16 -13.69 -15.56
CA ARG A 620 14.57 -12.69 -14.64
C ARG A 620 13.13 -12.32 -14.97
N ASP A 621 12.78 -12.31 -16.25
CA ASP A 621 11.45 -11.95 -16.75
C ASP A 621 10.46 -13.12 -16.85
N SER A 622 10.85 -14.32 -16.40
CA SER A 622 10.04 -15.53 -16.59
C SER A 622 8.96 -15.72 -15.53
N GLY A 623 7.77 -16.14 -15.96
CA GLY A 623 6.74 -16.69 -15.07
C GLY A 623 7.06 -18.12 -14.62
N TYR A 624 6.43 -18.56 -13.54
CA TYR A 624 6.53 -19.93 -13.06
C TYR A 624 5.54 -20.84 -13.81
N GLN A 625 6.01 -22.00 -14.28
CA GLN A 625 5.21 -22.93 -15.08
C GLN A 625 5.11 -24.28 -14.36
N PRO A 626 4.07 -24.51 -13.54
CA PRO A 626 3.93 -25.72 -12.74
C PRO A 626 4.02 -26.99 -13.61
N GLY A 627 4.81 -27.96 -13.16
CA GLY A 627 5.00 -29.26 -13.80
C GLY A 627 5.70 -29.24 -15.17
N ARG A 628 6.02 -28.07 -15.74
CA ARG A 628 6.62 -27.96 -17.07
C ARG A 628 8.13 -27.85 -17.00
N ARG A 629 8.81 -28.52 -17.93
CA ARG A 629 10.22 -28.25 -18.23
C ARG A 629 10.31 -27.01 -19.11
N SER A 630 11.14 -26.06 -18.71
CA SER A 630 11.25 -24.77 -19.42
C SER A 630 12.70 -24.42 -19.70
N ALA A 631 12.94 -23.78 -20.85
CA ALA A 631 14.23 -23.19 -21.19
C ALA A 631 14.53 -21.92 -20.38
N ALA A 632 13.54 -21.38 -19.66
CA ALA A 632 13.74 -20.24 -18.76
C ALA A 632 14.51 -20.62 -17.48
N TRP A 633 14.62 -21.91 -17.16
CA TRP A 633 15.42 -22.44 -16.05
C TRP A 633 16.44 -23.41 -16.61
N ILE A 634 17.72 -23.08 -16.50
CA ILE A 634 18.83 -23.88 -17.04
C ILE A 634 19.64 -24.41 -15.86
N LYS A 635 19.87 -25.72 -15.82
CA LYS A 635 20.81 -26.34 -14.87
C LYS A 635 22.11 -26.69 -15.58
N ASP A 636 23.20 -26.26 -14.96
CA ASP A 636 24.56 -26.65 -15.32
C ASP A 636 25.23 -27.27 -14.10
N LYS A 637 25.89 -28.40 -14.28
CA LYS A 637 26.53 -29.15 -13.19
C LYS A 637 28.03 -29.04 -13.34
N HIS A 638 28.75 -29.06 -12.22
CA HIS A 638 30.17 -29.39 -12.30
C HIS A 638 30.31 -30.85 -12.71
N TRP A 639 31.24 -31.07 -13.62
CA TRP A 639 31.63 -32.40 -14.05
C TRP A 639 33.09 -32.56 -13.71
N ASN A 640 33.41 -33.65 -13.02
CA ASN A 640 34.76 -34.14 -12.90
C ASN A 640 35.06 -35.05 -14.07
N THR A 641 36.33 -35.20 -14.40
CA THR A 641 36.83 -36.16 -15.37
C THR A 641 37.67 -37.20 -14.65
N GLN A 642 37.62 -38.43 -15.13
CA GLN A 642 38.45 -39.51 -14.62
C GLN A 642 38.87 -40.36 -15.82
N GLU A 643 40.17 -40.56 -15.96
CA GLU A 643 40.73 -41.61 -16.81
C GLU A 643 40.38 -42.97 -16.21
N VAL A 644 39.90 -43.91 -17.03
CA VAL A 644 39.45 -45.24 -16.59
C VAL A 644 39.92 -46.30 -17.57
N VAL A 645 40.20 -47.50 -17.07
CA VAL A 645 40.49 -48.66 -17.90
C VAL A 645 39.20 -49.45 -18.15
N ILE A 646 38.97 -49.83 -19.42
CA ILE A 646 37.82 -50.66 -19.78
C ILE A 646 38.14 -52.12 -19.44
N GLY A 647 37.39 -52.71 -18.51
CA GLY A 647 37.52 -54.14 -18.15
C GLY A 647 36.42 -55.03 -18.74
N GLY A 648 35.39 -54.46 -19.36
CA GLY A 648 34.35 -55.24 -20.00
C GLY A 648 33.20 -54.39 -20.55
N TRP A 649 32.23 -55.03 -21.17
CA TRP A 649 31.03 -54.38 -21.67
C TRP A 649 29.80 -55.27 -21.54
N ARG A 650 28.61 -54.65 -21.58
CA ARG A 650 27.31 -55.33 -21.60
C ARG A 650 26.51 -54.95 -22.83
N ALA A 651 25.76 -55.90 -23.36
CA ALA A 651 24.81 -55.63 -24.44
C ALA A 651 23.71 -54.66 -23.97
N GLY A 652 23.18 -53.86 -24.89
CA GLY A 652 22.02 -53.01 -24.62
C GLY A 652 20.72 -53.81 -24.53
N GLU A 653 19.66 -53.19 -24.02
CA GLU A 653 18.30 -53.72 -24.02
C GLU A 653 17.43 -52.98 -25.06
N GLY A 654 16.34 -53.61 -25.53
CA GLY A 654 15.41 -53.01 -26.49
C GLY A 654 16.05 -52.66 -27.84
N GLY A 655 15.85 -51.44 -28.34
CA GLY A 655 16.37 -50.97 -29.64
C GLY A 655 17.91 -50.84 -29.73
N ARG A 656 18.65 -51.24 -28.69
CA ARG A 656 20.12 -51.31 -28.64
C ARG A 656 20.65 -52.74 -28.40
N SER A 657 19.79 -53.76 -28.56
CA SER A 657 20.11 -55.16 -28.31
C SER A 657 21.28 -55.72 -29.13
N SER A 658 21.57 -55.13 -30.29
CA SER A 658 22.65 -55.56 -31.18
C SER A 658 24.02 -54.92 -30.92
N GLY A 659 24.15 -54.07 -29.89
CA GLY A 659 25.36 -53.28 -29.61
C GLY A 659 25.71 -53.13 -28.13
N ILE A 660 26.75 -52.34 -27.84
CA ILE A 660 27.19 -52.04 -26.47
C ILE A 660 26.15 -51.15 -25.79
N GLY A 661 25.64 -51.60 -24.65
CA GLY A 661 24.74 -50.85 -23.77
C GLY A 661 25.48 -50.09 -22.67
N SER A 662 26.55 -50.67 -22.13
CA SER A 662 27.40 -50.02 -21.13
C SER A 662 28.80 -50.63 -21.07
N LEU A 663 29.79 -49.83 -20.66
CA LEU A 663 31.15 -50.29 -20.35
C LEU A 663 31.31 -50.47 -18.84
N LEU A 664 32.06 -51.49 -18.44
CA LEU A 664 32.55 -51.68 -17.08
C LEU A 664 33.95 -51.08 -16.97
N MET A 665 34.16 -50.26 -15.96
CA MET A 665 35.34 -49.43 -15.81
C MET A 665 36.06 -49.78 -14.52
N GLY A 666 37.38 -49.64 -14.51
CA GLY A 666 38.16 -49.76 -13.30
C GLY A 666 39.40 -48.87 -13.28
N ILE A 667 39.94 -48.71 -12.09
CA ILE A 667 41.23 -48.06 -11.84
C ILE A 667 42.26 -49.17 -11.56
N PRO A 668 43.42 -49.18 -12.21
CA PRO A 668 44.49 -50.13 -11.93
C PRO A 668 44.85 -50.22 -10.44
N GLY A 669 45.14 -51.43 -9.98
CA GLY A 669 45.58 -51.71 -8.62
C GLY A 669 46.43 -52.97 -8.53
N PRO A 670 46.96 -53.29 -7.33
CA PRO A 670 47.95 -54.37 -7.16
C PRO A 670 47.44 -55.77 -7.55
N SER A 671 46.14 -56.00 -7.51
CA SER A 671 45.50 -57.30 -7.78
C SER A 671 44.63 -57.28 -9.05
N GLY A 672 44.81 -56.30 -9.94
CA GLY A 672 43.96 -56.07 -11.12
C GLY A 672 43.14 -54.78 -10.99
N LEU A 673 42.13 -54.61 -11.84
CA LEU A 673 41.31 -53.39 -11.84
C LEU A 673 40.40 -53.33 -10.60
N HIS A 674 40.44 -52.21 -9.88
CA HIS A 674 39.42 -51.85 -8.91
C HIS A 674 38.18 -51.34 -9.63
N PHE A 675 37.04 -52.02 -9.46
CA PHE A 675 35.80 -51.69 -10.16
C PHE A 675 35.29 -50.30 -9.79
N ALA A 676 35.30 -49.38 -10.76
CA ALA A 676 34.89 -47.99 -10.59
C ALA A 676 33.42 -47.75 -11.01
N GLY A 677 32.69 -48.81 -11.41
CA GLY A 677 31.30 -48.73 -11.85
C GLY A 677 31.13 -48.94 -13.35
N ARG A 678 29.95 -48.57 -13.86
CA ARG A 678 29.56 -48.75 -15.27
C ARG A 678 29.11 -47.45 -15.89
N VAL A 679 29.39 -47.26 -17.17
CA VAL A 679 28.96 -46.10 -17.96
C VAL A 679 28.07 -46.54 -19.13
N GLY A 680 26.83 -46.05 -19.17
CA GLY A 680 25.83 -46.40 -20.18
C GLY A 680 25.31 -45.22 -21.01
N THR A 681 25.80 -44.00 -20.76
CA THR A 681 25.34 -42.75 -21.40
C THR A 681 26.53 -41.97 -21.95
N GLY A 682 26.29 -41.00 -22.85
CA GLY A 682 27.35 -40.21 -23.48
C GLY A 682 27.87 -40.77 -24.80
N PHE A 683 27.36 -41.91 -25.25
CA PHE A 683 27.74 -42.51 -26.52
C PHE A 683 26.98 -41.90 -27.70
N THR A 684 27.70 -41.60 -28.79
CA THR A 684 27.10 -41.45 -30.13
C THR A 684 27.03 -42.83 -30.80
N GLN A 685 26.18 -43.00 -31.82
CA GLN A 685 26.13 -44.27 -32.56
C GLN A 685 27.50 -44.64 -33.14
N ARG A 686 28.21 -43.66 -33.71
CA ARG A 686 29.58 -43.82 -34.21
C ARG A 686 30.55 -44.30 -33.13
N ASN A 687 30.44 -43.78 -31.90
CA ASN A 687 31.27 -44.21 -30.78
C ASN A 687 30.99 -45.67 -30.41
N LEU A 688 29.71 -46.08 -30.39
CA LEU A 688 29.34 -47.48 -30.11
C LEU A 688 29.89 -48.43 -31.17
N ASP A 689 29.75 -48.09 -32.45
CA ASP A 689 30.25 -48.91 -33.55
C ASP A 689 31.78 -49.00 -33.57
N SER A 690 32.46 -47.92 -33.19
CA SER A 690 33.91 -47.91 -33.01
C SER A 690 34.33 -48.78 -31.83
N LEU A 691 33.73 -48.59 -30.65
CA LEU A 691 34.04 -49.37 -29.45
C LEU A 691 33.79 -50.86 -29.67
N LYS A 692 32.70 -51.23 -30.38
CA LYS A 692 32.42 -52.64 -30.69
C LYS A 692 33.53 -53.27 -31.54
N ARG A 693 34.06 -52.55 -32.53
CA ARG A 693 35.18 -53.04 -33.37
C ARG A 693 36.49 -53.11 -32.59
N THR A 694 36.79 -52.12 -31.76
CA THR A 694 38.03 -52.07 -30.98
C THR A 694 38.05 -53.08 -29.84
N LEU A 695 36.91 -53.35 -29.20
CA LEU A 695 36.80 -54.28 -28.06
C LEU A 695 36.64 -55.75 -28.49
N ALA A 696 36.13 -56.02 -29.70
CA ALA A 696 35.95 -57.38 -30.20
C ALA A 696 37.22 -58.26 -30.16
N PRO A 697 38.41 -57.79 -30.63
CA PRO A 697 39.64 -58.59 -30.57
C PRO A 697 40.22 -58.75 -29.16
N LEU A 698 39.79 -57.91 -28.21
CA LEU A 698 40.32 -57.92 -26.83
C LEU A 698 39.49 -58.80 -25.88
N ARG A 699 38.52 -59.55 -26.39
CA ARG A 699 37.65 -60.39 -25.57
C ARG A 699 38.49 -61.46 -24.85
N THR A 700 38.28 -61.60 -23.55
CA THR A 700 38.90 -62.63 -22.72
C THR A 700 37.85 -63.31 -21.83
N ASP A 701 38.14 -64.53 -21.41
CA ASP A 701 37.36 -65.26 -20.40
C ASP A 701 37.87 -64.95 -18.97
N GLU A 702 39.04 -64.30 -18.84
CA GLU A 702 39.59 -63.87 -17.56
C GLU A 702 38.91 -62.58 -17.07
N ASN A 703 38.63 -62.51 -15.77
CA ASN A 703 38.09 -61.30 -15.15
C ASN A 703 39.23 -60.33 -14.82
N PRO A 704 39.30 -59.13 -15.46
CA PRO A 704 40.37 -58.18 -15.19
C PRO A 704 40.19 -57.42 -13.88
N PHE A 705 39.07 -57.59 -13.17
CA PHE A 705 38.80 -56.93 -11.90
C PHE A 705 39.33 -57.76 -10.72
N GLY A 706 40.13 -57.14 -9.84
CA GLY A 706 40.85 -57.82 -8.77
C GLY A 706 40.00 -58.40 -7.64
N ALA A 707 38.74 -57.98 -7.53
CA ALA A 707 37.71 -58.61 -6.70
C ALA A 707 36.56 -59.07 -7.61
N SER A 708 35.92 -60.20 -7.29
CA SER A 708 34.75 -60.66 -8.03
C SER A 708 33.67 -59.58 -8.06
N LEU A 709 33.21 -59.23 -9.26
CA LEU A 709 32.12 -58.27 -9.44
C LEU A 709 30.87 -58.73 -8.67
N PRO A 710 30.09 -57.84 -8.04
CA PRO A 710 28.82 -58.19 -7.45
C PRO A 710 27.94 -58.95 -8.46
N ALA A 711 27.20 -59.98 -8.03
CA ALA A 711 26.46 -60.87 -8.95
C ALA A 711 25.56 -60.13 -9.97
N ARG A 712 24.96 -59.00 -9.57
CA ARG A 712 24.17 -58.12 -10.46
C ARG A 712 25.01 -57.43 -11.54
N GLU A 713 26.27 -57.10 -11.24
CA GLU A 713 27.25 -56.45 -12.13
C GLU A 713 28.10 -57.46 -12.93
N ALA A 714 28.13 -58.74 -12.55
CA ALA A 714 28.75 -59.81 -13.35
C ALA A 714 27.84 -60.39 -14.47
N LYS A 715 26.51 -60.40 -14.27
CA LYS A 715 25.56 -61.02 -15.21
C LYS A 715 25.58 -60.39 -16.62
N GLY A 716 25.91 -61.18 -17.65
CA GLY A 716 25.84 -60.76 -19.05
C GLY A 716 26.96 -59.80 -19.49
N VAL A 717 28.08 -59.81 -18.77
CA VAL A 717 29.30 -59.07 -19.13
C VAL A 717 30.13 -59.88 -20.11
N THR A 718 30.65 -59.21 -21.13
CA THR A 718 31.77 -59.68 -21.95
C THR A 718 33.03 -58.99 -21.43
N PHE A 719 33.96 -59.75 -20.84
CA PHE A 719 35.23 -59.20 -20.37
C PHE A 719 36.16 -58.90 -21.53
N VAL A 720 37.03 -57.92 -21.32
CA VAL A 720 38.09 -57.56 -22.27
C VAL A 720 39.41 -57.40 -21.53
N GLU A 721 40.52 -57.63 -22.23
CA GLU A 721 41.84 -57.31 -21.74
C GLU A 721 41.91 -55.82 -21.33
N PRO A 722 42.46 -55.49 -20.15
CA PRO A 722 42.42 -54.14 -19.59
C PRO A 722 43.49 -53.23 -20.21
N THR A 723 43.52 -53.16 -21.54
CA THR A 723 44.55 -52.45 -22.33
C THR A 723 44.08 -51.09 -22.86
N LEU A 724 42.78 -50.79 -22.77
CA LEU A 724 42.21 -49.56 -23.30
C LEU A 724 41.84 -48.58 -22.19
N VAL A 725 42.43 -47.39 -22.27
CA VAL A 725 42.06 -46.23 -21.46
C VAL A 725 40.97 -45.44 -22.17
N GLY A 726 39.98 -45.00 -21.40
CA GLY A 726 39.06 -43.97 -21.81
C GLY A 726 38.80 -42.96 -20.71
N GLU A 727 38.00 -41.96 -21.03
CA GLU A 727 37.69 -40.89 -20.10
C GLU A 727 36.19 -40.81 -19.90
N VAL A 728 35.79 -40.64 -18.64
CA VAL A 728 34.40 -40.39 -18.27
C VAL A 728 34.26 -39.06 -17.57
N ARG A 729 33.12 -38.41 -17.78
CA ARG A 729 32.63 -37.40 -16.85
C ARG A 729 31.84 -38.07 -15.76
N TYR A 730 31.97 -37.58 -14.53
CA TYR A 730 31.22 -38.07 -13.39
C TYR A 730 30.90 -36.92 -12.43
N SER A 731 29.95 -37.14 -11.52
CA SER A 731 29.62 -36.14 -10.50
C SER A 731 30.55 -36.24 -9.29
N GLU A 732 30.60 -37.42 -8.66
CA GLU A 732 31.35 -37.65 -7.41
C GLU A 732 31.77 -39.12 -7.28
N TRP A 733 32.73 -39.38 -6.40
CA TRP A 733 33.08 -40.72 -5.93
C TRP A 733 32.19 -41.11 -4.75
N THR A 734 31.61 -42.31 -4.77
CA THR A 734 30.90 -42.87 -3.61
C THR A 734 31.89 -43.37 -2.55
N PRO A 735 31.47 -43.55 -1.28
CA PRO A 735 32.30 -44.18 -0.24
C PRO A 735 32.86 -45.54 -0.65
N ASP A 736 32.09 -46.32 -1.44
CA ASP A 736 32.51 -47.61 -1.99
C ASP A 736 33.43 -47.52 -3.23
N ASN A 737 34.06 -46.35 -3.48
CA ASN A 737 34.95 -46.08 -4.60
C ASN A 737 34.33 -46.34 -5.99
N ARG A 738 33.09 -45.88 -6.22
CA ARG A 738 32.43 -45.92 -7.53
C ARG A 738 32.14 -44.53 -8.05
N LEU A 739 32.17 -44.37 -9.37
CA LEU A 739 31.82 -43.13 -10.05
C LEU A 739 30.29 -43.00 -10.18
N ARG A 740 29.74 -41.85 -9.76
CA ARG A 740 28.31 -41.55 -9.85
C ARG A 740 27.98 -40.67 -11.07
N GLN A 741 26.81 -40.89 -11.67
CA GLN A 741 26.29 -40.14 -12.84
C GLN A 741 27.27 -40.09 -14.02
N THR A 742 27.92 -41.21 -14.33
CA THR A 742 28.95 -41.26 -15.35
C THR A 742 28.42 -41.06 -16.76
N SER A 743 29.16 -40.32 -17.59
CA SER A 743 28.94 -40.18 -19.03
C SER A 743 30.24 -40.37 -19.80
N TRP A 744 30.22 -41.21 -20.83
CA TRP A 744 31.38 -41.48 -21.66
C TRP A 744 31.83 -40.24 -22.43
N ARG A 745 33.13 -39.95 -22.43
CA ARG A 745 33.71 -38.89 -23.28
C ARG A 745 34.42 -39.43 -24.50
N GLY A 746 35.14 -40.54 -24.37
CA GLY A 746 35.93 -41.10 -25.46
C GLY A 746 37.03 -42.02 -25.00
N LEU A 747 37.66 -42.71 -25.95
CA LEU A 747 38.92 -43.41 -25.72
C LEU A 747 40.07 -42.40 -25.63
N ARG A 748 41.10 -42.75 -24.85
CA ARG A 748 42.36 -42.01 -24.71
C ARG A 748 43.50 -42.92 -25.19
N PRO A 749 43.69 -43.06 -26.52
CA PRO A 749 44.74 -43.93 -27.08
C PRO A 749 46.15 -43.40 -26.79
N ASP A 750 46.25 -42.17 -26.31
CA ASP A 750 47.46 -41.49 -25.86
C ASP A 750 47.93 -41.90 -24.45
N LYS A 751 47.18 -42.75 -23.75
CA LYS A 751 47.42 -43.13 -22.35
C LYS A 751 47.62 -44.62 -22.18
N ASP A 752 48.61 -44.98 -21.37
CA ASP A 752 48.81 -46.37 -20.96
C ASP A 752 47.94 -46.70 -19.72
N PRO A 753 47.34 -47.90 -19.63
CA PRO A 753 46.59 -48.31 -18.44
C PRO A 753 47.35 -48.13 -17.12
N SER A 754 48.67 -48.33 -17.10
CA SER A 754 49.49 -48.17 -15.88
C SER A 754 49.58 -46.73 -15.37
N GLU A 755 49.30 -45.74 -16.22
CA GLU A 755 49.28 -44.31 -15.86
C GLU A 755 47.94 -43.88 -15.25
N VAL A 756 46.90 -44.72 -15.35
CA VAL A 756 45.57 -44.40 -14.84
C VAL A 756 45.57 -44.52 -13.32
N VAL A 757 45.42 -43.37 -12.66
CA VAL A 757 45.25 -43.27 -11.20
C VAL A 757 43.93 -42.60 -10.88
N ARG A 758 43.45 -42.75 -9.64
CA ARG A 758 42.31 -41.97 -9.16
C ARG A 758 42.72 -40.50 -9.03
N GLU A 759 42.06 -39.65 -9.81
CA GLU A 759 42.29 -38.19 -9.87
C GLU A 759 41.59 -37.43 -8.76
#